data_AF-W5JTP2-F1
#
_entry.id   AF-W5JTP2-F1
#
_cell.length_a   1.000
_cell.length_b   1.000
_cell.length_c   1.000
_cell.angle_alpha   90.00
_cell.angle_beta   90.00
_cell.angle_gamma   90.00
#
_symmetry.space_group_name_H-M   'P 1'
#
loop_
_entity.id
_entity.type
_entity.pdbx_description
1 polymer ?
#
loop_
_entity_poly.entity_id
_entity_poly.type
_entity_poly.pdbx_seq_one_letter_code
_entity_poly.pdbx_strand_id
1 'polypeptide(L)'
;MASISLSIWLVLLALSVDVALSNVINAIPTVERQHDTDHPRSDRRAWNSVPVYDEVEEASEYWRDRAQQTLRDHLEQPRNERKAKNAIFFIGDGMSLPTVAATRMYLGNENLALSFEQFPYFGLTKTYCVNRQVADSACTATAYLSGAKINYGMINVAASVPRATCEYDHEATEIQGLLKWAQDAGKTTGIVTTTRITHATPAGAYAASAERDWEDDSEVIADCPNTPADRRPVDIASQLVHGDVGQKLKVALGCGRRHFLPTGTVDEGGSAGRRSDGVNLIEKWKELRGAKGRARYVHDKAGLLEAAEAKDQDYLLGLFGSSHCLYNLEIDDQKVEDRGPKLSEMVEAALKVLEDGNEHGYVLFVEGGLIDTAHHSNRPRLSLEETAEFHRAIDLARKRTNVNDTLIVVSSDHSHTLMYNGYPTRGNDILGIADASDIDQLPYTTLSYANGEGYYDTYENGDPNKRIDISSYDLKSYRQRYLATVPLTSETHGGEDVGVYASGPGGHLFIGNTEQNVIPVLIAYAANIGESFGWKPEPIDDDGSATRLPLPTALLSTLCLGLLIAAHIRRLLLPIGSSCRSSSCTLAIGTRLAMAIFGRYQAAYLLLLLLLSVVVCEIVHVPHGGRTRDPHSRQQKHAAAGHAKQIADEPLGFNERERDSEYWFEQAQDTLAKKLAAQPNTNHAKNVIFFIGDGLSSQTVAATRMYLGNEANSLSFEHFPDLGSVRTYCVDRQVSDSSCTATAYLSGVKINYGMVNIAASVPRYTCQYDRNASDFEGLLRWAQDAGKSTGIITTTKITHATPAGAYASSANRYWENDVEVADADCDPALVDDIAEQLVGKEMGQRFNVVLGGGRGNLLPVEVTDEEGKPGYRRDGKNLIEEWKRQHATMGKAEYVWNRQQLQAVDTRNTDYLLGLFESGHMKYNLERVGDAEQHEPTLEEMTETAIRLLEKNKNGYVLFVEGGLIDVAHHETWARLALDETAEYSKAIGTARRMTSEQDTLIVVSSDHSHTMTYNGYPKRGNDILGLGDISDEDLLPYTTLSYANGMSYYTTYTEGNRGVREDVSKYDYSKMDQLYMAMVPMDAETHGGDDVPVWASGPSSHLFRGVYEQNTLPYLISYIAQIGDYYDDSSAASTLTTLPLLALIVITVVMAITRQ
;
A
#
# COMPACT_ATOMS: atom_id res chain seq x y z
N MET A 1 -84.76 8.53 1.98
CA MET A 1 -84.05 8.93 0.75
C MET A 1 -83.41 10.32 0.91
N ALA A 2 -82.54 10.49 1.91
CA ALA A 2 -81.63 11.63 2.06
C ALA A 2 -80.65 11.28 3.20
N SER A 3 -79.77 10.32 2.96
CA SER A 3 -78.68 9.95 3.91
C SER A 3 -77.69 8.90 3.36
N ILE A 4 -77.91 8.35 2.16
CA ILE A 4 -77.04 7.29 1.57
C ILE A 4 -76.00 7.88 0.58
N SER A 5 -76.05 9.17 0.27
CA SER A 5 -75.20 9.80 -0.73
C SER A 5 -73.93 10.48 -0.20
N LEU A 6 -73.69 10.57 1.11
CA LEU A 6 -72.47 11.20 1.66
C LEU A 6 -71.41 10.18 2.10
N SER A 7 -71.84 8.99 2.54
CA SER A 7 -70.94 7.94 3.04
C SER A 7 -70.26 7.17 1.91
N ILE A 8 -70.90 7.05 0.73
CA ILE A 8 -70.31 6.42 -0.47
C ILE A 8 -69.26 7.35 -1.11
N TRP A 9 -69.45 8.68 -1.03
CA TRP A 9 -68.47 9.64 -1.53
C TRP A 9 -67.25 9.79 -0.63
N LEU A 10 -67.39 9.69 0.70
CA LEU A 10 -66.24 9.68 1.62
C LEU A 10 -65.42 8.39 1.55
N VAL A 11 -66.05 7.24 1.30
CA VAL A 11 -65.35 5.95 1.11
C VAL A 11 -64.65 5.90 -0.25
N LEU A 12 -65.25 6.46 -1.31
CA LEU A 12 -64.61 6.56 -2.62
C LEU A 12 -63.47 7.59 -2.65
N LEU A 13 -63.55 8.68 -1.86
CA LEU A 13 -62.44 9.65 -1.75
C LEU A 13 -61.27 9.11 -0.90
N ALA A 14 -61.55 8.29 0.12
CA ALA A 14 -60.51 7.63 0.90
C ALA A 14 -59.81 6.53 0.07
N LEU A 15 -60.57 5.76 -0.73
CA LEU A 15 -60.00 4.76 -1.64
C LEU A 15 -59.24 5.39 -2.83
N SER A 16 -59.60 6.58 -3.30
CA SER A 16 -58.86 7.26 -4.37
C SER A 16 -57.61 8.01 -3.88
N VAL A 17 -57.53 8.37 -2.59
CA VAL A 17 -56.33 8.96 -1.99
C VAL A 17 -55.35 7.87 -1.53
N ASP A 18 -55.82 6.71 -1.08
CA ASP A 18 -54.92 5.57 -0.81
C ASP A 18 -54.32 4.97 -2.09
N VAL A 19 -55.08 4.88 -3.19
CA VAL A 19 -54.55 4.42 -4.49
C VAL A 19 -53.65 5.48 -5.16
N ALA A 20 -53.75 6.76 -4.78
CA ALA A 20 -52.84 7.80 -5.26
C ALA A 20 -51.58 7.94 -4.40
N LEU A 21 -51.63 7.62 -3.09
CA LEU A 21 -50.44 7.59 -2.22
C LEU A 21 -49.65 6.28 -2.31
N SER A 22 -50.31 5.15 -2.57
CA SER A 22 -49.60 3.87 -2.84
C SER A 22 -48.98 3.78 -4.23
N ASN A 23 -49.39 4.63 -5.18
CA ASN A 23 -48.75 4.76 -6.50
C ASN A 23 -47.70 5.90 -6.57
N VAL A 24 -47.52 6.69 -5.51
CA VAL A 24 -46.50 7.76 -5.45
C VAL A 24 -45.41 7.48 -4.38
N ILE A 25 -45.66 6.54 -3.46
CA ILE A 25 -44.63 6.05 -2.51
C ILE A 25 -43.90 4.79 -3.05
N ASN A 26 -44.44 4.10 -4.07
CA ASN A 26 -43.78 2.97 -4.74
C ASN A 26 -43.12 3.34 -6.08
N ALA A 27 -42.77 4.61 -6.28
CA ALA A 27 -42.04 5.09 -7.46
C ALA A 27 -40.66 5.64 -7.10
N ILE A 28 -40.05 5.14 -6.02
CA ILE A 28 -38.59 5.01 -5.99
C ILE A 28 -38.33 3.76 -6.83
N PRO A 29 -37.58 3.82 -7.94
CA PRO A 29 -37.15 2.61 -8.60
C PRO A 29 -36.25 1.87 -7.61
N THR A 30 -36.79 0.89 -6.90
CA THR A 30 -35.97 -0.24 -6.48
C THR A 30 -35.56 -0.88 -7.79
N VAL A 31 -34.35 -0.56 -8.23
CA VAL A 31 -33.67 -1.33 -9.26
C VAL A 31 -33.66 -2.75 -8.71
N GLU A 32 -34.52 -3.61 -9.26
CA GLU A 32 -34.37 -5.04 -9.10
C GLU A 32 -32.96 -5.35 -9.60
N ARG A 33 -32.02 -5.66 -8.68
CA ARG A 33 -30.72 -6.20 -9.03
C ARG A 33 -30.99 -7.39 -9.96
N GLN A 34 -30.61 -7.29 -11.23
CA GLN A 34 -30.39 -8.48 -12.04
C GLN A 34 -29.17 -9.16 -11.43
N HIS A 35 -29.43 -10.07 -10.49
CA HIS A 35 -28.47 -10.71 -9.59
C HIS A 35 -27.48 -11.70 -10.27
N ASP A 36 -27.32 -11.67 -11.59
CA ASP A 36 -26.57 -12.68 -12.36
C ASP A 36 -25.46 -12.10 -13.25
N THR A 37 -25.08 -10.84 -13.07
CA THR A 37 -23.97 -10.22 -13.83
C THR A 37 -22.82 -9.81 -12.91
N ASP A 38 -22.44 -10.68 -11.96
CA ASP A 38 -21.43 -10.35 -10.95
C ASP A 38 -20.01 -10.13 -11.53
N HIS A 39 -19.76 -10.48 -12.80
CA HIS A 39 -18.58 -10.04 -13.53
C HIS A 39 -18.90 -9.87 -15.04
N PRO A 40 -18.43 -8.79 -15.70
CA PRO A 40 -18.54 -8.68 -17.15
C PRO A 40 -17.80 -9.85 -17.82
N ARG A 41 -18.45 -10.50 -18.79
CA ARG A 41 -17.86 -11.53 -19.66
C ARG A 41 -16.81 -10.90 -20.60
N SER A 42 -15.63 -10.57 -20.07
CA SER A 42 -14.54 -9.89 -20.81
C SER A 42 -13.99 -10.74 -21.97
N ASP A 43 -14.15 -12.06 -21.90
CA ASP A 43 -13.64 -13.02 -22.88
C ASP A 43 -14.28 -12.90 -24.28
N ARG A 44 -15.47 -12.31 -24.41
CA ARG A 44 -16.08 -12.04 -25.72
C ARG A 44 -15.56 -10.79 -26.41
N ARG A 45 -14.76 -9.96 -25.72
CA ARG A 45 -14.40 -8.61 -26.15
C ARG A 45 -12.90 -8.36 -26.27
N ALA A 46 -12.08 -9.12 -25.55
CA ALA A 46 -10.62 -9.05 -25.61
C ALA A 46 -10.15 -8.84 -27.06
N TRP A 47 -9.49 -7.71 -27.31
CA TRP A 47 -8.79 -7.44 -28.57
C TRP A 47 -8.03 -8.71 -28.96
N ASN A 48 -8.31 -9.29 -30.15
CA ASN A 48 -7.91 -10.64 -30.63
C ASN A 48 -6.39 -10.93 -30.53
N SER A 49 -5.88 -11.00 -29.32
CA SER A 49 -4.49 -11.18 -28.96
C SER A 49 -4.34 -12.59 -28.45
N VAL A 50 -3.41 -13.32 -29.05
CA VAL A 50 -3.05 -14.66 -28.60
C VAL A 50 -2.09 -14.47 -27.44
N PRO A 51 -2.34 -15.09 -26.27
CA PRO A 51 -1.44 -14.96 -25.14
C PRO A 51 -0.05 -15.51 -25.51
N VAL A 52 1.00 -14.83 -25.04
CA VAL A 52 2.40 -15.23 -25.23
C VAL A 52 3.04 -15.48 -23.87
N TYR A 53 3.35 -16.74 -23.60
CA TYR A 53 4.01 -17.24 -22.40
C TYR A 53 4.90 -18.44 -22.76
N ASP A 54 5.73 -18.92 -21.83
CA ASP A 54 6.53 -20.14 -22.07
C ASP A 54 5.61 -21.37 -21.92
N GLU A 55 5.58 -22.28 -22.91
CA GLU A 55 4.72 -23.48 -22.90
C GLU A 55 4.93 -24.35 -21.65
N VAL A 56 6.10 -24.28 -20.99
CA VAL A 56 6.33 -24.98 -19.71
C VAL A 56 5.42 -24.48 -18.59
N GLU A 57 4.92 -23.24 -18.67
CA GLU A 57 3.96 -22.65 -17.72
C GLU A 57 2.58 -23.33 -17.77
N GLU A 58 2.27 -24.09 -18.82
CA GLU A 58 1.02 -24.86 -18.90
C GLU A 58 1.01 -26.07 -17.95
N ALA A 59 2.21 -26.56 -17.60
CA ALA A 59 2.38 -27.70 -16.73
C ALA A 59 2.30 -27.28 -15.26
N SER A 60 1.40 -27.89 -14.49
CA SER A 60 1.28 -27.63 -13.06
C SER A 60 2.60 -27.83 -12.30
N GLU A 61 3.43 -28.80 -12.72
CA GLU A 61 4.72 -29.10 -12.08
C GLU A 61 5.74 -27.96 -12.17
N TYR A 62 5.74 -27.17 -13.25
CA TYR A 62 6.60 -25.99 -13.37
C TYR A 62 6.35 -25.00 -12.22
N TRP A 63 5.07 -24.71 -11.94
CA TRP A 63 4.69 -23.79 -10.87
C TRP A 63 5.02 -24.35 -9.49
N ARG A 64 4.82 -25.66 -9.27
CA ARG A 64 5.20 -26.33 -8.01
C ARG A 64 6.69 -26.25 -7.75
N ASP A 65 7.51 -26.57 -8.76
CA ASP A 65 8.97 -26.49 -8.67
C ASP A 65 9.43 -25.05 -8.37
N ARG A 66 8.81 -24.06 -9.03
CA ARG A 66 9.13 -22.65 -8.81
C ARG A 66 8.80 -22.20 -7.38
N ALA A 67 7.65 -22.60 -6.85
CA ALA A 67 7.24 -22.29 -5.49
C ALA A 67 8.16 -22.95 -4.45
N GLN A 68 8.45 -24.25 -4.62
CA GLN A 68 9.37 -24.96 -3.74
C GLN A 68 10.80 -24.39 -3.80
N GLN A 69 11.26 -23.93 -4.96
CA GLN A 69 12.54 -23.24 -5.07
C GLN A 69 12.56 -21.95 -4.26
N THR A 70 11.52 -21.11 -4.38
CA THR A 70 11.41 -19.89 -3.57
C THR A 70 11.40 -20.19 -2.07
N LEU A 71 10.68 -21.23 -1.63
CA LEU A 71 10.73 -21.68 -0.24
C LEU A 71 12.15 -22.06 0.18
N ARG A 72 12.89 -22.84 -0.63
CA ARG A 72 14.29 -23.18 -0.34
C ARG A 72 15.17 -21.94 -0.22
N ASP A 73 15.03 -20.99 -1.15
CA ASP A 73 15.76 -19.72 -1.11
C ASP A 73 15.46 -18.94 0.19
N HIS A 74 14.19 -18.91 0.62
CA HIS A 74 13.79 -18.26 1.87
C HIS A 74 14.34 -18.98 3.11
N LEU A 75 14.49 -20.30 3.09
CA LEU A 75 15.07 -21.07 4.20
C LEU A 75 16.59 -20.93 4.28
N GLU A 76 17.27 -20.84 3.13
CA GLU A 76 18.73 -20.80 3.05
C GLU A 76 19.31 -19.40 3.32
N GLN A 77 18.48 -18.35 3.37
CA GLN A 77 18.93 -16.98 3.47
C GLN A 77 19.02 -16.46 4.91
N PRO A 78 20.21 -16.40 5.54
CA PRO A 78 20.38 -15.88 6.89
C PRO A 78 20.18 -14.36 6.95
N ARG A 79 19.81 -13.86 8.13
CA ARG A 79 19.86 -12.43 8.43
C ARG A 79 21.32 -11.96 8.39
N ASN A 80 21.59 -10.90 7.64
CA ASN A 80 22.89 -10.22 7.68
C ASN A 80 22.86 -9.15 8.77
N GLU A 81 23.39 -9.48 9.94
CA GLU A 81 23.46 -8.60 11.13
C GLU A 81 24.81 -7.87 11.25
N ARG A 82 25.64 -7.90 10.19
CA ARG A 82 26.90 -7.14 10.18
C ARG A 82 26.62 -5.64 10.20
N LYS A 83 27.65 -4.87 10.53
CA LYS A 83 27.66 -3.42 10.32
C LYS A 83 27.93 -3.10 8.85
N ALA A 84 27.10 -2.26 8.25
CA ALA A 84 27.33 -1.74 6.92
C ALA A 84 28.52 -0.77 6.93
N LYS A 85 29.55 -1.11 6.16
CA LYS A 85 30.65 -0.18 5.85
C LYS A 85 30.13 0.92 4.93
N ASN A 86 29.35 0.54 3.92
CA ASN A 86 28.79 1.45 2.93
C ASN A 86 27.26 1.38 2.96
N ALA A 87 26.61 2.50 2.63
CA ALA A 87 25.17 2.53 2.36
C ALA A 87 24.91 3.24 1.03
N ILE A 88 24.05 2.66 0.19
CA ILE A 88 23.55 3.29 -1.02
C ILE A 88 22.04 3.35 -0.90
N PHE A 89 21.47 4.55 -1.02
CA PHE A 89 20.04 4.75 -0.93
C PHE A 89 19.52 5.34 -2.24
N PHE A 90 18.67 4.57 -2.91
CA PHE A 90 18.03 4.92 -4.17
C PHE A 90 16.58 5.34 -3.97
N ILE A 91 16.19 6.46 -4.60
CA ILE A 91 14.80 6.93 -4.70
C ILE A 91 14.41 7.05 -6.17
N GLY A 92 13.37 6.33 -6.57
CA GLY A 92 12.68 6.63 -7.84
C GLY A 92 11.57 7.62 -7.52
N ASP A 93 11.75 8.90 -7.85
CA ASP A 93 10.76 9.96 -7.53
C ASP A 93 9.44 9.63 -8.25
N GLY A 94 8.34 9.49 -7.50
CA GLY A 94 7.04 9.09 -8.04
C GLY A 94 6.91 7.62 -8.48
N MET A 95 7.84 6.72 -8.12
CA MET A 95 7.81 5.32 -8.54
C MET A 95 6.77 4.49 -7.75
N SER A 96 5.52 4.49 -8.22
CA SER A 96 4.41 3.71 -7.63
C SER A 96 4.57 2.19 -7.79
N LEU A 97 3.81 1.40 -7.02
CA LEU A 97 3.72 -0.06 -7.23
C LEU A 97 3.20 -0.40 -8.66
N PRO A 98 2.17 0.27 -9.20
CA PRO A 98 1.81 0.16 -10.62
C PRO A 98 2.98 0.45 -11.57
N THR A 99 3.81 1.48 -11.30
CA THR A 99 4.98 1.82 -12.13
C THR A 99 6.02 0.70 -12.11
N VAL A 100 6.25 0.07 -10.96
CA VAL A 100 7.15 -1.09 -10.82
C VAL A 100 6.62 -2.28 -11.66
N ALA A 101 5.35 -2.64 -11.49
CA ALA A 101 4.72 -3.75 -12.21
C ALA A 101 4.72 -3.52 -13.73
N ALA A 102 4.33 -2.32 -14.18
CA ALA A 102 4.36 -1.95 -15.60
C ALA A 102 5.78 -1.96 -16.18
N THR A 103 6.80 -1.56 -15.40
CA THR A 103 8.20 -1.56 -15.87
C THR A 103 8.72 -2.98 -16.10
N ARG A 104 8.27 -3.98 -15.31
CA ARG A 104 8.61 -5.38 -15.56
C ARG A 104 8.16 -5.84 -16.95
N MET A 105 6.93 -5.48 -17.33
CA MET A 105 6.37 -5.80 -18.65
C MET A 105 7.08 -5.03 -19.74
N TYR A 106 7.41 -3.76 -19.48
CA TYR A 106 8.13 -2.91 -20.41
C TYR A 106 9.52 -3.48 -20.77
N LEU A 107 10.21 -4.09 -19.81
CA LEU A 107 11.54 -4.69 -20.01
C LEU A 107 11.50 -6.14 -20.50
N GLY A 108 10.40 -6.86 -20.29
CA GLY A 108 10.31 -8.28 -20.59
C GLY A 108 8.88 -8.80 -20.53
N ASN A 109 8.55 -9.51 -19.46
CA ASN A 109 7.24 -10.13 -19.25
C ASN A 109 6.94 -10.24 -17.75
N GLU A 110 5.81 -10.87 -17.42
CA GLU A 110 5.25 -11.01 -16.08
C GLU A 110 6.17 -11.77 -15.11
N ASN A 111 7.00 -12.67 -15.65
CA ASN A 111 8.00 -13.43 -14.90
C ASN A 111 9.24 -12.61 -14.52
N LEU A 112 9.54 -11.51 -15.23
CA LEU A 112 10.72 -10.67 -14.97
C LEU A 112 10.67 -10.10 -13.54
N ALA A 113 11.84 -9.94 -12.92
CA ALA A 113 11.99 -9.20 -11.67
C ALA A 113 13.03 -8.09 -11.86
N LEU A 114 12.68 -6.87 -11.50
CA LEU A 114 13.59 -5.75 -11.43
C LEU A 114 14.73 -6.06 -10.43
N SER A 115 15.85 -5.37 -10.55
CA SER A 115 17.08 -5.65 -9.84
C SER A 115 16.92 -5.55 -8.32
N PHE A 116 16.01 -4.68 -7.87
CA PHE A 116 15.63 -4.50 -6.47
C PHE A 116 14.48 -5.40 -6.01
N GLU A 117 13.62 -5.92 -6.90
CA GLU A 117 12.64 -6.95 -6.54
C GLU A 117 13.33 -8.29 -6.21
N GLN A 118 14.57 -8.48 -6.65
CA GLN A 118 15.45 -9.60 -6.26
C GLN A 118 16.03 -9.43 -4.85
N PHE A 119 15.75 -8.32 -4.15
CA PHE A 119 16.21 -8.12 -2.79
C PHE A 119 15.36 -8.97 -1.83
N PRO A 120 15.98 -9.50 -0.76
CA PRO A 120 15.31 -10.47 0.11
C PRO A 120 14.30 -9.87 1.09
N TYR A 121 14.24 -8.54 1.18
CA TYR A 121 13.34 -7.85 2.08
C TYR A 121 12.56 -6.81 1.31
N PHE A 122 11.25 -6.82 1.53
CA PHE A 122 10.27 -5.89 1.00
C PHE A 122 9.45 -5.35 2.18
N GLY A 123 9.14 -4.06 2.13
CA GLY A 123 8.34 -3.33 3.10
C GLY A 123 7.44 -2.33 2.37
N LEU A 124 6.48 -1.76 3.10
CA LEU A 124 5.66 -0.64 2.63
C LEU A 124 5.87 0.56 3.54
N THR A 125 5.79 1.76 2.95
CA THR A 125 5.95 3.00 3.70
C THR A 125 4.87 4.03 3.41
N LYS A 126 4.38 4.67 4.48
CA LYS A 126 3.35 5.73 4.45
C LYS A 126 3.95 7.10 4.13
N THR A 127 3.43 7.78 3.11
CA THR A 127 4.09 8.94 2.46
C THR A 127 3.54 10.31 2.86
N TYR A 128 2.38 10.40 3.52
CA TYR A 128 1.72 11.66 3.89
C TYR A 128 2.65 12.70 4.57
N CYS A 129 2.45 14.00 4.30
CA CYS A 129 3.09 15.11 5.03
C CYS A 129 2.32 15.42 6.32
N VAL A 130 2.89 16.18 7.26
CA VAL A 130 2.16 16.61 8.47
C VAL A 130 0.83 17.29 8.14
N ASN A 131 0.78 18.08 7.07
CA ASN A 131 -0.38 18.90 6.68
C ASN A 131 -1.07 18.47 5.35
N ARG A 132 -0.63 17.40 4.70
CA ARG A 132 -1.21 16.90 3.44
C ARG A 132 -1.34 15.39 3.45
N GLN A 133 -2.44 14.90 2.88
CA GLN A 133 -2.66 13.48 2.73
C GLN A 133 -1.75 12.91 1.62
N VAL A 134 -1.76 13.57 0.46
CA VAL A 134 -0.87 13.30 -0.67
C VAL A 134 0.31 14.27 -0.58
N ALA A 135 1.50 13.71 -0.47
CA ALA A 135 2.71 14.45 -0.21
C ALA A 135 3.40 14.97 -1.49
N ASP A 136 4.27 15.96 -1.34
CA ASP A 136 5.25 16.32 -2.39
C ASP A 136 6.64 15.76 -2.09
N SER A 137 7.54 15.83 -3.08
CA SER A 137 8.93 15.39 -2.95
C SER A 137 9.70 16.11 -1.82
N ALA A 138 9.33 17.32 -1.41
CA ALA A 138 10.08 18.08 -0.39
C ALA A 138 9.84 17.56 1.04
N CYS A 139 8.58 17.39 1.43
CA CYS A 139 8.26 16.90 2.77
C CYS A 139 8.71 15.43 2.92
N THR A 140 8.60 14.64 1.85
CA THR A 140 9.01 13.23 1.81
C THR A 140 10.53 13.11 1.81
N ALA A 141 11.27 13.94 1.05
CA ALA A 141 12.74 13.99 1.13
C ALA A 141 13.25 14.21 2.54
N THR A 142 12.58 15.10 3.29
CA THR A 142 12.90 15.30 4.71
C THR A 142 12.59 14.07 5.54
N ALA A 143 11.49 13.37 5.27
CA ALA A 143 11.16 12.12 5.95
C ALA A 143 12.22 11.04 5.69
N TYR A 144 12.46 10.66 4.43
CA TYR A 144 13.36 9.54 4.13
C TYR A 144 14.86 9.87 4.21
N LEU A 145 15.28 11.14 4.24
CA LEU A 145 16.70 11.51 4.42
C LEU A 145 17.02 12.01 5.82
N SER A 146 16.07 12.65 6.51
CA SER A 146 16.35 13.33 7.79
C SER A 146 15.56 12.79 8.97
N GLY A 147 14.62 11.87 8.75
CA GLY A 147 13.99 11.11 9.82
C GLY A 147 12.82 11.80 10.52
N ALA A 148 12.28 12.86 9.92
CA ALA A 148 11.11 13.56 10.42
C ALA A 148 10.12 13.91 9.29
N LYS A 149 8.81 13.77 9.55
CA LYS A 149 7.80 14.31 8.62
C LYS A 149 7.61 15.80 8.88
N ILE A 150 7.45 16.57 7.80
CA ILE A 150 7.28 18.03 7.87
C ILE A 150 6.10 18.49 6.99
N ASN A 151 5.91 19.80 6.89
CA ASN A 151 4.88 20.38 6.05
C ASN A 151 5.24 20.26 4.55
N TYR A 152 4.20 20.12 3.72
CA TYR A 152 4.28 20.16 2.26
C TYR A 152 5.07 21.37 1.75
N GLY A 153 5.96 21.16 0.77
CA GLY A 153 6.74 22.21 0.12
C GLY A 153 7.93 22.75 0.92
N MET A 154 8.26 22.13 2.05
CA MET A 154 9.41 22.49 2.89
C MET A 154 10.47 21.39 2.87
N ILE A 155 11.72 21.75 3.17
CA ILE A 155 12.88 20.84 3.18
C ILE A 155 13.62 21.00 4.50
N ASN A 156 13.76 19.94 5.29
CA ASN A 156 14.53 19.90 6.55
C ASN A 156 14.22 21.03 7.55
N VAL A 157 12.98 21.53 7.56
CA VAL A 157 12.50 22.53 8.52
C VAL A 157 11.25 22.00 9.19
N ALA A 158 11.22 22.03 10.52
CA ALA A 158 10.14 21.50 11.34
C ALA A 158 8.76 22.04 10.93
N ALA A 159 7.72 21.20 11.06
CA ALA A 159 6.34 21.56 10.72
C ALA A 159 5.73 22.65 11.63
N SER A 160 6.41 23.03 12.71
CA SER A 160 6.09 24.22 13.50
C SER A 160 6.26 25.52 12.72
N VAL A 161 7.17 25.55 11.73
CA VAL A 161 7.42 26.70 10.84
C VAL A 161 6.42 26.68 9.67
N PRO A 162 5.70 27.78 9.40
CA PRO A 162 4.87 27.89 8.21
C PRO A 162 5.70 27.94 6.92
N ARG A 163 5.20 27.31 5.85
CA ARG A 163 5.81 27.36 4.51
C ARG A 163 6.01 28.81 4.05
N ALA A 164 7.09 29.05 3.33
CA ALA A 164 7.54 30.34 2.79
C ALA A 164 7.79 31.43 3.86
N THR A 165 8.09 31.03 5.10
CA THR A 165 8.52 31.96 6.14
C THR A 165 9.95 32.43 5.87
N CYS A 166 10.12 33.74 5.69
CA CYS A 166 11.41 34.35 5.38
C CYS A 166 12.37 34.49 6.57
N GLU A 167 11.87 34.42 7.81
CA GLU A 167 12.68 34.53 9.02
C GLU A 167 12.14 33.55 10.07
N TYR A 168 12.96 32.60 10.51
CA TYR A 168 12.63 31.64 11.56
C TYR A 168 13.88 31.25 12.36
N ASP A 169 13.71 30.54 13.47
CA ASP A 169 14.82 30.08 14.31
C ASP A 169 15.48 28.85 13.68
N HIS A 170 16.54 29.08 12.91
CA HIS A 170 17.26 28.02 12.19
C HIS A 170 17.85 26.97 13.15
N GLU A 171 18.38 27.37 14.31
CA GLU A 171 18.99 26.42 15.26
C GLU A 171 17.94 25.49 15.90
N ALA A 172 16.75 26.02 16.18
CA ALA A 172 15.70 25.25 16.84
C ALA A 172 14.85 24.40 15.88
N THR A 173 14.81 24.74 14.58
CA THR A 173 13.82 24.17 13.65
C THR A 173 14.39 23.47 12.42
N GLU A 174 15.68 23.64 12.11
CA GLU A 174 16.32 22.88 11.03
C GLU A 174 16.73 21.47 11.47
N ILE A 175 16.58 20.52 10.55
CA ILE A 175 16.75 19.09 10.80
C ILE A 175 17.98 18.60 10.04
N GLN A 176 18.89 17.93 10.76
CA GLN A 176 20.06 17.31 10.15
C GLN A 176 19.77 15.83 9.85
N GLY A 177 20.21 15.37 8.68
CA GLY A 177 19.88 14.03 8.18
C GLY A 177 21.06 13.13 7.87
N LEU A 178 20.77 12.09 7.10
CA LEU A 178 21.61 10.93 6.81
C LEU A 178 23.03 11.29 6.36
N LEU A 179 23.19 12.23 5.42
CA LEU A 179 24.52 12.61 4.93
C LEU A 179 25.31 13.39 5.99
N LYS A 180 24.66 14.22 6.80
CA LYS A 180 25.31 14.88 7.93
C LYS A 180 25.80 13.86 8.95
N TRP A 181 24.95 12.91 9.33
CA TRP A 181 25.32 11.83 10.26
C TRP A 181 26.48 10.98 9.74
N ALA A 182 26.51 10.71 8.42
CA ALA A 182 27.60 10.00 7.77
C ALA A 182 28.93 10.80 7.81
N GLN A 183 28.87 12.09 7.49
CA GLN A 183 30.04 12.97 7.52
C GLN A 183 30.61 13.13 8.93
N ASP A 184 29.76 13.25 9.94
CA ASP A 184 30.17 13.32 11.35
C ASP A 184 30.87 12.03 11.81
N ALA A 185 30.46 10.88 11.24
CA ALA A 185 31.09 9.59 11.47
C ALA A 185 32.35 9.35 10.60
N GLY A 186 32.81 10.36 9.84
CA GLY A 186 34.00 10.27 8.99
C GLY A 186 33.79 9.53 7.66
N LYS A 187 32.54 9.19 7.31
CA LYS A 187 32.23 8.58 6.00
C LYS A 187 32.25 9.63 4.89
N THR A 188 32.61 9.19 3.69
CA THR A 188 32.50 10.02 2.48
C THR A 188 31.06 10.00 2.00
N THR A 189 30.60 11.11 1.42
CA THR A 189 29.20 11.25 1.00
C THR A 189 29.10 11.76 -0.42
N GLY A 190 28.09 11.28 -1.16
CA GLY A 190 27.79 11.75 -2.50
C GLY A 190 26.29 11.78 -2.81
N ILE A 191 25.94 12.58 -3.80
CA ILE A 191 24.57 12.71 -4.34
C ILE A 191 24.65 12.55 -5.86
N VAL A 192 23.74 11.75 -6.42
CA VAL A 192 23.54 11.57 -7.85
C VAL A 192 22.05 11.73 -8.16
N THR A 193 21.70 12.49 -9.19
CA THR A 193 20.31 12.67 -9.61
C THR A 193 20.19 12.92 -11.11
N THR A 194 19.04 12.58 -11.69
CA THR A 194 18.63 13.02 -13.04
C THR A 194 17.91 14.37 -13.04
N THR A 195 17.68 15.00 -11.89
CA THR A 195 17.00 16.29 -11.77
C THR A 195 17.99 17.45 -11.67
N ARG A 196 17.48 18.66 -11.38
CA ARG A 196 18.33 19.75 -10.92
C ARG A 196 18.93 19.33 -9.58
N ILE A 197 20.24 19.52 -9.35
CA ILE A 197 20.83 19.19 -8.04
C ILE A 197 20.19 19.99 -6.88
N THR A 198 19.50 21.09 -7.22
CA THR A 198 18.72 21.96 -6.32
C THR A 198 17.25 21.58 -6.21
N HIS A 199 16.78 20.54 -6.93
CA HIS A 199 15.43 19.99 -6.77
C HIS A 199 15.21 19.53 -5.32
N ALA A 200 13.95 19.34 -4.91
CA ALA A 200 13.60 19.02 -3.53
C ALA A 200 14.23 17.71 -3.03
N THR A 201 14.16 16.65 -3.82
CA THR A 201 14.71 15.32 -3.50
C THR A 201 16.21 15.33 -3.20
N PRO A 202 17.10 15.84 -4.07
CA PRO A 202 18.53 15.93 -3.77
C PRO A 202 18.82 16.99 -2.70
N ALA A 203 18.06 18.10 -2.64
CA ALA A 203 18.21 19.14 -1.64
C ALA A 203 17.90 18.64 -0.22
N GLY A 204 16.97 17.71 -0.03
CA GLY A 204 16.69 17.07 1.26
C GLY A 204 17.92 16.39 1.88
N ALA A 205 18.95 16.09 1.09
CA ALA A 205 20.17 15.48 1.58
C ALA A 205 21.16 16.50 2.18
N TYR A 206 21.04 17.80 1.86
CA TYR A 206 22.08 18.79 2.20
C TYR A 206 21.61 20.20 2.57
N ALA A 207 20.36 20.57 2.27
CA ALA A 207 19.83 21.92 2.47
C ALA A 207 18.64 21.92 3.44
N ALA A 208 18.39 23.08 4.05
CA ALA A 208 17.16 23.38 4.78
C ALA A 208 16.49 24.61 4.16
N SER A 209 15.19 24.53 3.89
CA SER A 209 14.42 25.63 3.30
C SER A 209 12.96 25.56 3.71
N ALA A 210 12.38 26.71 4.07
CA ALA A 210 10.95 26.83 4.31
C ALA A 210 10.13 26.88 3.00
N GLU A 211 10.79 26.85 1.85
CA GLU A 211 10.16 26.80 0.52
C GLU A 211 11.08 26.07 -0.45
N ARG A 212 10.60 24.98 -1.07
CA ARG A 212 11.39 24.17 -2.02
C ARG A 212 11.80 24.94 -3.28
N ASP A 213 11.02 25.95 -3.66
CA ASP A 213 11.26 26.74 -4.87
C ASP A 213 12.43 27.75 -4.73
N TRP A 214 12.99 27.92 -3.54
CA TRP A 214 14.17 28.76 -3.29
C TRP A 214 15.48 28.10 -3.76
N GLU A 215 15.47 27.61 -5.01
CA GLU A 215 16.61 26.95 -5.66
C GLU A 215 17.81 27.90 -5.86
N ASP A 216 17.54 29.19 -6.12
CA ASP A 216 18.54 30.26 -6.23
C ASP A 216 18.06 31.57 -5.56
N ASP A 217 18.98 32.53 -5.42
CA ASP A 217 18.73 33.79 -4.72
C ASP A 217 17.60 34.64 -5.33
N SER A 218 17.34 34.50 -6.64
CA SER A 218 16.31 35.30 -7.31
C SER A 218 14.90 34.94 -6.85
N GLU A 219 14.65 33.66 -6.54
CA GLU A 219 13.36 33.18 -6.04
C GLU A 219 13.17 33.61 -4.57
N VAL A 220 14.23 33.53 -3.75
CA VAL A 220 14.20 34.06 -2.37
C VAL A 220 13.88 35.56 -2.37
N ILE A 221 14.50 36.34 -3.27
CA ILE A 221 14.26 37.79 -3.35
C ILE A 221 12.84 38.10 -3.80
N ALA A 222 12.27 37.27 -4.67
CA ALA A 222 10.90 37.43 -5.15
C ALA A 222 9.87 37.21 -4.03
N ASP A 223 10.10 36.21 -3.17
CA ASP A 223 9.17 35.84 -2.09
C ASP A 223 9.42 36.59 -0.78
N CYS A 224 10.67 37.03 -0.55
CA CYS A 224 11.10 37.79 0.62
C CYS A 224 11.57 39.21 0.27
N PRO A 225 10.77 40.02 -0.45
CA PRO A 225 11.21 41.32 -0.98
C PRO A 225 11.49 42.35 0.13
N ASN A 226 10.85 42.19 1.28
CA ASN A 226 10.96 43.11 2.42
C ASN A 226 11.98 42.66 3.49
N THR A 227 12.53 41.45 3.36
CA THR A 227 13.54 40.94 4.30
C THR A 227 14.90 41.54 3.95
N PRO A 228 15.64 42.15 4.91
CA PRO A 228 17.00 42.64 4.67
C PRO A 228 17.93 41.54 4.19
N ALA A 229 18.90 41.88 3.33
CA ALA A 229 19.76 40.90 2.66
C ALA A 229 20.54 39.99 3.64
N ASP A 230 20.92 40.50 4.80
CA ASP A 230 21.62 39.77 5.87
C ASP A 230 20.71 38.86 6.71
N ARG A 231 19.38 39.01 6.57
CA ARG A 231 18.35 38.20 7.23
C ARG A 231 17.53 37.35 6.25
N ARG A 232 17.87 37.37 4.95
CA ARG A 232 17.17 36.54 3.97
C ARG A 232 17.57 35.08 4.13
N PRO A 233 16.65 34.16 3.83
CA PRO A 233 16.96 32.74 3.70
C PRO A 233 18.10 32.53 2.69
N VAL A 234 18.97 31.56 2.95
CA VAL A 234 20.02 31.17 2.02
C VAL A 234 19.42 30.20 1.00
N ASP A 235 19.59 30.46 -0.29
CA ASP A 235 19.07 29.61 -1.36
C ASP A 235 19.76 28.24 -1.40
N ILE A 236 19.07 27.24 -1.95
CA ILE A 236 19.50 25.84 -1.99
C ILE A 236 20.83 25.69 -2.76
N ALA A 237 21.04 26.39 -3.88
CA ALA A 237 22.31 26.34 -4.62
C ALA A 237 23.49 26.84 -3.78
N SER A 238 23.30 27.95 -3.04
CA SER A 238 24.31 28.47 -2.11
C SER A 238 24.61 27.48 -0.98
N GLN A 239 23.60 26.79 -0.44
CA GLN A 239 23.78 25.76 0.58
C GLN A 239 24.58 24.55 0.06
N LEU A 240 24.48 24.18 -1.23
CA LEU A 240 25.31 23.12 -1.80
C LEU A 240 26.81 23.47 -1.76
N VAL A 241 27.16 24.73 -2.04
CA VAL A 241 28.56 25.17 -2.14
C VAL A 241 29.15 25.54 -0.77
N HIS A 242 28.34 26.18 0.08
CA HIS A 242 28.76 26.81 1.33
C HIS A 242 28.21 26.14 2.59
N GLY A 243 27.06 25.47 2.50
CA GLY A 243 26.40 24.83 3.64
C GLY A 243 27.20 23.66 4.19
N ASP A 244 26.94 23.29 5.44
CA ASP A 244 27.82 22.37 6.18
C ASP A 244 27.92 20.97 5.56
N VAL A 245 26.80 20.45 5.05
CA VAL A 245 26.77 19.16 4.34
C VAL A 245 27.31 19.30 2.93
N GLY A 246 26.78 20.26 2.15
CA GLY A 246 27.13 20.46 0.75
C GLY A 246 28.63 20.66 0.54
N GLN A 247 29.26 21.45 1.41
CA GLN A 247 30.69 21.71 1.33
C GLN A 247 31.58 20.48 1.58
N LYS A 248 31.05 19.40 2.17
CA LYS A 248 31.79 18.17 2.49
C LYS A 248 31.49 17.02 1.52
N LEU A 249 30.51 17.18 0.63
CA LEU A 249 30.24 16.21 -0.44
C LEU A 249 31.49 15.99 -1.29
N LYS A 250 31.81 14.72 -1.53
CA LYS A 250 32.89 14.30 -2.43
C LYS A 250 32.39 14.23 -3.87
N VAL A 251 31.12 13.90 -4.04
CA VAL A 251 30.46 13.79 -5.35
C VAL A 251 29.11 14.49 -5.30
N ALA A 252 28.84 15.36 -6.28
CA ALA A 252 27.51 15.89 -6.55
C ALA A 252 27.30 15.88 -8.06
N LEU A 253 26.44 14.97 -8.55
CA LEU A 253 26.15 14.80 -9.97
C LEU A 253 24.67 15.01 -10.23
N GLY A 254 24.35 15.87 -11.19
CA GLY A 254 22.99 16.09 -11.66
C GLY A 254 22.95 17.17 -12.72
N CYS A 255 21.88 17.95 -12.74
CA CYS A 255 21.73 19.08 -13.66
C CYS A 255 21.38 20.37 -12.90
N GLY A 256 20.88 21.41 -13.57
CA GLY A 256 20.46 22.66 -12.93
C GLY A 256 21.47 23.81 -12.97
N ARG A 257 22.41 23.83 -13.93
CA ARG A 257 23.47 24.86 -14.03
C ARG A 257 22.97 26.29 -13.93
N ARG A 258 21.76 26.58 -14.43
CA ARG A 258 21.19 27.93 -14.42
C ARG A 258 21.08 28.54 -13.01
N HIS A 259 20.92 27.72 -11.96
CA HIS A 259 20.80 28.17 -10.57
C HIS A 259 22.16 28.52 -9.93
N PHE A 260 23.27 28.19 -10.59
CA PHE A 260 24.63 28.45 -10.11
C PHE A 260 25.30 29.63 -10.83
N LEU A 261 24.66 30.15 -11.89
CA LEU A 261 25.23 31.16 -12.77
C LEU A 261 24.47 32.50 -12.64
N PRO A 262 25.17 33.64 -12.66
CA PRO A 262 24.53 34.95 -12.59
C PRO A 262 23.83 35.32 -13.88
N THR A 263 22.75 36.10 -13.74
CA THR A 263 22.07 36.74 -14.85
C THR A 263 23.05 37.51 -15.74
N GLY A 264 22.90 37.36 -17.06
CA GLY A 264 23.83 37.91 -18.04
C GLY A 264 25.03 37.03 -18.38
N THR A 265 25.22 35.90 -17.69
CA THR A 265 26.10 34.81 -18.15
C THR A 265 25.29 33.72 -18.82
N VAL A 266 25.91 32.98 -19.75
CA VAL A 266 25.31 31.81 -20.40
C VAL A 266 26.09 30.57 -20.03
N ASP A 267 25.38 29.46 -19.81
CA ASP A 267 25.96 28.16 -19.55
C ASP A 267 26.54 27.54 -20.83
N GLU A 268 27.17 26.37 -20.69
CA GLU A 268 27.78 25.62 -21.78
C GLU A 268 26.76 25.15 -22.85
N GLY A 269 25.46 25.16 -22.50
CA GLY A 269 24.33 24.89 -23.41
C GLY A 269 23.69 26.15 -24.01
N GLY A 270 24.21 27.35 -23.72
CA GLY A 270 23.70 28.63 -24.21
C GLY A 270 22.49 29.19 -23.45
N SER A 271 22.12 28.59 -22.31
CA SER A 271 21.04 29.07 -21.44
C SER A 271 21.54 30.15 -20.47
N ALA A 272 20.72 31.17 -20.21
CA ALA A 272 21.09 32.22 -19.26
C ALA A 272 21.06 31.72 -17.80
N GLY A 273 22.02 32.20 -17.00
CA GLY A 273 22.01 32.06 -15.54
C GLY A 273 20.85 32.82 -14.89
N ARG A 274 20.41 32.37 -13.71
CA ARG A 274 19.28 32.94 -12.96
C ARG A 274 19.68 33.76 -11.75
N ARG A 275 20.89 33.60 -11.22
CA ARG A 275 21.30 34.28 -9.99
C ARG A 275 21.31 35.79 -10.15
N SER A 276 20.75 36.52 -9.18
CA SER A 276 20.63 37.98 -9.25
C SER A 276 21.69 38.71 -8.42
N ASP A 277 22.43 37.98 -7.59
CA ASP A 277 23.51 38.47 -6.75
C ASP A 277 24.86 38.67 -7.48
N GLY A 278 24.95 38.28 -8.75
CA GLY A 278 26.17 38.38 -9.56
C GLY A 278 27.23 37.31 -9.25
N VAL A 279 26.92 36.30 -8.44
CA VAL A 279 27.86 35.26 -8.02
C VAL A 279 27.80 34.07 -8.97
N ASN A 280 28.98 33.60 -9.41
CA ASN A 280 29.13 32.31 -10.09
C ASN A 280 29.54 31.24 -9.07
N LEU A 281 28.58 30.42 -8.66
CA LEU A 281 28.78 29.39 -7.64
C LEU A 281 29.62 28.21 -8.15
N ILE A 282 29.68 27.97 -9.46
CA ILE A 282 30.55 26.92 -10.04
C ILE A 282 32.02 27.31 -9.84
N GLU A 283 32.37 28.55 -10.19
CA GLU A 283 33.72 29.07 -9.98
C GLU A 283 34.05 29.14 -8.48
N LYS A 284 33.07 29.51 -7.65
CA LYS A 284 33.27 29.52 -6.20
C LYS A 284 33.51 28.12 -5.62
N TRP A 285 32.79 27.11 -6.12
CA TRP A 285 33.01 25.73 -5.73
C TRP A 285 34.42 25.24 -6.13
N LYS A 286 34.87 25.54 -7.36
CA LYS A 286 36.23 25.19 -7.83
C LYS A 286 37.30 25.82 -6.94
N GLU A 287 37.15 27.09 -6.59
CA GLU A 287 38.05 27.81 -5.68
C GLU A 287 38.12 27.13 -4.31
N LEU A 288 36.95 26.88 -3.69
CA LEU A 288 36.86 26.35 -2.32
C LEU A 288 37.32 24.89 -2.21
N ARG A 289 36.98 24.05 -3.20
CA ARG A 289 37.40 22.64 -3.20
C ARG A 289 38.83 22.46 -3.68
N GLY A 290 39.27 23.23 -4.68
CA GLY A 290 40.64 23.21 -5.18
C GLY A 290 41.68 23.58 -4.11
N ALA A 291 41.29 24.39 -3.12
CA ALA A 291 42.12 24.69 -1.95
C ALA A 291 42.25 23.52 -0.96
N LYS A 292 41.37 22.52 -1.02
CA LYS A 292 41.31 21.36 -0.09
C LYS A 292 41.76 20.04 -0.72
N GLY A 293 41.72 19.92 -2.04
CA GLY A 293 42.06 18.71 -2.76
C GLY A 293 41.87 18.85 -4.27
N ARG A 294 42.04 17.75 -5.00
CA ARG A 294 41.82 17.69 -6.44
C ARG A 294 40.33 17.80 -6.74
N ALA A 295 39.91 18.99 -7.15
CA ALA A 295 38.52 19.29 -7.50
C ALA A 295 38.34 19.38 -9.02
N ARG A 296 37.34 18.68 -9.53
CA ARG A 296 37.00 18.68 -10.96
C ARG A 296 35.52 18.99 -11.15
N TYR A 297 35.25 19.97 -12.00
CA TYR A 297 33.91 20.27 -12.49
C TYR A 297 33.78 19.72 -13.91
N VAL A 298 32.66 19.05 -14.19
CA VAL A 298 32.32 18.47 -15.49
C VAL A 298 30.91 18.86 -15.88
N HIS A 299 30.65 18.99 -17.18
CA HIS A 299 29.36 19.43 -17.72
C HIS A 299 28.84 18.54 -18.86
N ASP A 300 29.55 17.46 -19.17
CA ASP A 300 29.18 16.46 -20.17
C ASP A 300 29.69 15.06 -19.77
N LYS A 301 29.20 14.05 -20.50
CA LYS A 301 29.56 12.64 -20.28
C LYS A 301 31.05 12.37 -20.49
N ALA A 302 31.66 12.91 -21.54
CA ALA A 302 33.09 12.69 -21.80
C ALA A 302 33.95 13.16 -20.62
N GLY A 303 33.67 14.35 -20.09
CA GLY A 303 34.32 14.88 -18.90
C GLY A 303 34.05 14.04 -17.66
N LEU A 304 32.81 13.54 -17.48
CA LEU A 304 32.45 12.64 -16.38
C LEU A 304 33.26 11.35 -16.41
N LEU A 305 33.32 10.66 -17.55
CA LEU A 305 34.05 9.41 -17.70
C LEU A 305 35.56 9.62 -17.50
N GLU A 306 36.12 10.72 -18.03
CA GLU A 306 37.52 11.06 -17.79
C GLU A 306 37.81 11.36 -16.31
N ALA A 307 36.87 12.04 -15.62
CA ALA A 307 36.97 12.31 -14.20
C ALA A 307 36.91 11.03 -13.36
N ALA A 308 36.06 10.08 -13.74
CA ALA A 308 35.87 8.81 -13.06
C ALA A 308 37.10 7.89 -13.15
N GLU A 309 37.89 8.00 -14.22
CA GLU A 309 39.14 7.23 -14.40
C GLU A 309 40.38 7.95 -13.82
N ALA A 310 40.23 9.21 -13.39
CA ALA A 310 41.33 9.97 -12.81
C ALA A 310 41.63 9.44 -11.39
N LYS A 311 42.86 8.96 -11.18
CA LYS A 311 43.35 8.61 -9.84
C LYS A 311 43.34 9.83 -8.92
N ASP A 312 43.16 9.60 -7.62
CA ASP A 312 43.11 10.60 -6.53
C ASP A 312 42.22 11.82 -6.84
N GLN A 313 41.02 11.59 -7.38
CA GLN A 313 39.99 12.61 -7.53
C GLN A 313 39.28 12.82 -6.18
N ASP A 314 39.53 13.95 -5.50
CA ASP A 314 38.96 14.20 -4.16
C ASP A 314 37.53 14.74 -4.21
N TYR A 315 37.21 15.57 -5.20
CA TYR A 315 35.92 16.27 -5.31
C TYR A 315 35.44 16.32 -6.76
N LEU A 316 34.23 15.85 -7.02
CA LEU A 316 33.62 15.86 -8.35
C LEU A 316 32.26 16.58 -8.30
N LEU A 317 32.12 17.65 -9.08
CA LEU A 317 30.85 18.33 -9.35
C LEU A 317 30.50 18.16 -10.82
N GLY A 318 29.36 17.54 -11.10
CA GLY A 318 28.83 17.34 -12.45
C GLY A 318 27.49 18.02 -12.60
N LEU A 319 27.39 19.02 -13.48
CA LEU A 319 26.12 19.66 -13.82
C LEU A 319 25.90 19.56 -15.33
N PHE A 320 25.08 18.61 -15.77
CA PHE A 320 25.02 18.20 -17.19
C PHE A 320 23.98 18.95 -18.04
N GLY A 321 23.03 19.62 -17.38
CA GLY A 321 21.94 20.37 -18.02
C GLY A 321 21.69 21.72 -17.36
N SER A 322 21.10 22.65 -18.10
CA SER A 322 20.68 23.96 -17.60
C SER A 322 19.54 23.86 -16.57
N SER A 323 18.56 22.98 -16.82
CA SER A 323 17.45 22.62 -15.93
C SER A 323 17.61 21.15 -15.50
N HIS A 324 16.55 20.35 -15.41
CA HIS A 324 16.67 18.88 -15.27
C HIS A 324 17.52 18.29 -16.41
N CYS A 325 18.01 17.06 -16.19
CA CYS A 325 18.70 16.32 -17.24
C CYS A 325 17.71 15.92 -18.35
N LEU A 326 18.23 15.52 -19.50
CA LEU A 326 17.41 14.96 -20.57
C LEU A 326 16.94 13.55 -20.18
N TYR A 327 15.74 13.17 -20.62
CA TYR A 327 15.28 11.78 -20.53
C TYR A 327 16.19 10.86 -21.34
N ASN A 328 16.27 9.58 -20.98
CA ASN A 328 17.09 8.60 -21.69
C ASN A 328 16.72 8.50 -23.17
N LEU A 329 15.43 8.47 -23.49
CA LEU A 329 14.97 8.45 -24.89
C LEU A 329 15.28 9.73 -25.64
N GLU A 330 15.33 10.87 -24.95
CA GLU A 330 15.72 12.13 -25.57
C GLU A 330 17.23 12.19 -25.85
N ILE A 331 18.05 11.62 -24.97
CA ILE A 331 19.50 11.49 -25.19
C ILE A 331 19.75 10.68 -26.47
N ASP A 332 19.06 9.56 -26.61
CA ASP A 332 19.19 8.65 -27.76
C ASP A 332 18.60 9.28 -29.05
N ASP A 333 17.42 9.92 -28.98
CA ASP A 333 16.76 10.57 -30.14
C ASP A 333 17.56 11.78 -30.65
N GLN A 334 18.08 12.61 -29.74
CA GLN A 334 18.87 13.79 -30.10
C GLN A 334 20.31 13.44 -30.53
N LYS A 335 20.72 12.17 -30.41
CA LYS A 335 22.08 11.69 -30.70
C LYS A 335 23.15 12.46 -29.92
N VAL A 336 22.86 12.67 -28.64
CA VAL A 336 23.75 13.36 -27.70
C VAL A 336 24.29 12.39 -26.65
N GLU A 337 24.37 11.10 -26.98
CA GLU A 337 24.85 10.03 -26.10
C GLU A 337 26.29 10.24 -25.65
N ASP A 338 27.09 10.99 -26.41
CA ASP A 338 28.45 11.40 -26.06
C ASP A 338 28.50 12.58 -25.07
N ARG A 339 27.36 13.26 -24.83
CA ARG A 339 27.27 14.48 -24.02
C ARG A 339 26.36 14.35 -22.80
N GLY A 340 25.22 13.68 -22.90
CA GLY A 340 24.29 13.45 -21.78
C GLY A 340 24.57 12.13 -21.08
N PRO A 341 25.11 12.13 -19.84
CA PRO A 341 25.32 10.89 -19.11
C PRO A 341 23.98 10.31 -18.62
N LYS A 342 23.84 8.99 -18.68
CA LYS A 342 22.70 8.27 -18.08
C LYS A 342 22.92 8.06 -16.58
N LEU A 343 21.87 7.72 -15.83
CA LEU A 343 21.95 7.58 -14.37
C LEU A 343 22.99 6.52 -13.94
N SER A 344 22.99 5.36 -14.60
CA SER A 344 23.97 4.29 -14.33
C SER A 344 25.41 4.76 -14.50
N GLU A 345 25.70 5.61 -15.48
CA GLU A 345 27.02 6.18 -15.73
C GLU A 345 27.43 7.18 -14.64
N MET A 346 26.47 8.00 -14.18
CA MET A 346 26.69 8.89 -13.03
C MET A 346 26.93 8.10 -11.74
N VAL A 347 26.18 7.03 -11.50
CA VAL A 347 26.38 6.14 -10.35
C VAL A 347 27.73 5.45 -10.42
N GLU A 348 28.15 4.96 -11.58
CA GLU A 348 29.47 4.35 -11.74
C GLU A 348 30.60 5.33 -11.37
N ALA A 349 30.53 6.55 -11.90
CA ALA A 349 31.50 7.59 -11.63
C ALA A 349 31.52 7.99 -10.14
N ALA A 350 30.34 8.12 -9.53
CA ALA A 350 30.22 8.44 -8.11
C ALA A 350 30.86 7.36 -7.23
N LEU A 351 30.56 6.09 -7.50
CA LEU A 351 31.12 4.98 -6.74
C LEU A 351 32.64 4.86 -6.94
N LYS A 352 33.18 5.13 -8.14
CA LYS A 352 34.64 5.19 -8.37
C LYS A 352 35.33 6.21 -7.47
N VAL A 353 34.77 7.42 -7.37
CA VAL A 353 35.31 8.48 -6.50
C VAL A 353 35.14 8.17 -5.01
N LEU A 354 34.01 7.58 -4.61
CA LEU A 354 33.71 7.32 -3.20
C LEU A 354 34.45 6.11 -2.61
N GLU A 355 34.77 5.11 -3.42
CA GLU A 355 35.52 3.92 -3.01
C GLU A 355 37.02 4.18 -2.87
N ASP A 356 37.54 5.19 -3.58
CA ASP A 356 38.94 5.58 -3.53
C ASP A 356 39.26 6.27 -2.18
N GLY A 357 39.82 5.49 -1.24
CA GLY A 357 40.62 6.02 -0.14
C GLY A 357 39.94 6.30 1.20
N ASN A 358 38.68 5.89 1.43
CA ASN A 358 38.07 5.98 2.77
C ASN A 358 37.97 4.62 3.50
N GLU A 359 38.74 4.46 4.58
CA GLU A 359 38.67 3.30 5.46
C GLU A 359 37.32 3.19 6.20
N HIS A 360 36.66 4.33 6.45
CA HIS A 360 35.37 4.40 7.14
C HIS A 360 34.16 4.07 6.25
N GLY A 361 34.33 3.97 4.93
CA GLY A 361 33.28 3.73 3.94
C GLY A 361 32.49 4.99 3.54
N TYR A 362 31.40 4.79 2.80
CA TYR A 362 30.64 5.90 2.20
C TYR A 362 29.12 5.77 2.38
N VAL A 363 28.42 6.90 2.21
CA VAL A 363 26.96 6.95 1.99
C VAL A 363 26.67 7.68 0.69
N LEU A 364 26.01 7.00 -0.24
CA LEU A 364 25.62 7.54 -1.54
C LEU A 364 24.10 7.63 -1.63
N PHE A 365 23.57 8.83 -1.91
CA PHE A 365 22.18 9.02 -2.26
C PHE A 365 22.02 9.13 -3.78
N VAL A 366 21.06 8.41 -4.35
CA VAL A 366 20.80 8.37 -5.79
C VAL A 366 19.31 8.56 -6.07
N GLU A 367 18.98 9.43 -7.01
CA GLU A 367 17.62 9.73 -7.42
C GLU A 367 17.40 9.47 -8.92
N GLY A 368 16.37 8.70 -9.26
CA GLY A 368 15.80 8.62 -10.60
C GLY A 368 14.60 9.56 -10.75
N GLY A 369 14.84 10.88 -10.72
CA GLY A 369 13.75 11.86 -10.52
C GLY A 369 13.01 12.30 -11.77
N LEU A 370 13.40 11.77 -12.94
CA LEU A 370 12.65 11.99 -14.18
C LEU A 370 11.46 11.04 -14.32
N ILE A 371 11.32 10.03 -13.44
CA ILE A 371 10.15 9.15 -13.35
C ILE A 371 8.90 10.00 -13.06
N ASP A 372 8.96 10.80 -11.99
CA ASP A 372 7.94 11.78 -11.58
C ASP A 372 7.59 12.78 -12.70
N THR A 373 8.61 13.45 -13.27
CA THR A 373 8.37 14.46 -14.31
C THR A 373 7.67 13.86 -15.55
N ALA A 374 7.94 12.59 -15.86
CA ALA A 374 7.25 11.88 -16.95
C ALA A 374 5.78 11.57 -16.59
N HIS A 375 5.50 11.15 -15.35
CA HIS A 375 4.13 10.91 -14.88
C HIS A 375 3.30 12.18 -14.83
N HIS A 376 3.85 13.29 -14.36
CA HIS A 376 3.22 14.61 -14.37
C HIS A 376 2.71 15.04 -15.76
N SER A 377 3.40 14.61 -16.82
CA SER A 377 3.01 14.86 -18.21
C SER A 377 2.17 13.76 -18.85
N ASN A 378 1.72 12.77 -18.07
CA ASN A 378 1.03 11.54 -18.49
C ASN A 378 1.77 10.76 -19.58
N ARG A 379 3.11 10.67 -19.53
CA ARG A 379 3.94 9.98 -20.53
C ARG A 379 4.55 8.69 -19.94
N PRO A 380 3.78 7.60 -19.83
CA PRO A 380 4.26 6.38 -19.20
C PRO A 380 5.45 5.79 -19.97
N ARG A 381 5.53 5.91 -21.30
CA ARG A 381 6.71 5.46 -22.06
C ARG A 381 8.01 6.08 -21.56
N LEU A 382 8.01 7.35 -21.16
CA LEU A 382 9.16 8.02 -20.57
C LEU A 382 9.38 7.51 -19.13
N SER A 383 8.34 7.49 -18.30
CA SER A 383 8.47 7.03 -16.91
C SER A 383 9.02 5.60 -16.80
N LEU A 384 8.53 4.67 -17.64
CA LEU A 384 9.00 3.28 -17.66
C LEU A 384 10.44 3.17 -18.18
N GLU A 385 10.90 4.05 -19.09
CA GLU A 385 12.32 4.10 -19.49
C GLU A 385 13.20 4.62 -18.34
N GLU A 386 12.78 5.67 -17.66
CA GLU A 386 13.53 6.23 -16.53
C GLU A 386 13.60 5.22 -15.38
N THR A 387 12.52 4.47 -15.15
CA THR A 387 12.50 3.36 -14.19
C THR A 387 13.39 2.20 -14.64
N ALA A 388 13.44 1.90 -15.94
CA ALA A 388 14.37 0.92 -16.50
C ALA A 388 15.84 1.34 -16.33
N GLU A 389 16.17 2.62 -16.51
CA GLU A 389 17.50 3.14 -16.26
C GLU A 389 17.84 3.14 -14.76
N PHE A 390 16.88 3.46 -13.90
CA PHE A 390 17.00 3.35 -12.45
C PHE A 390 17.29 1.91 -12.01
N HIS A 391 16.55 0.94 -12.56
CA HIS A 391 16.82 -0.49 -12.43
C HIS A 391 18.26 -0.85 -12.83
N ARG A 392 18.77 -0.33 -13.96
CA ARG A 392 20.15 -0.57 -14.43
C ARG A 392 21.19 -0.01 -13.47
N ALA A 393 20.96 1.18 -12.93
CA ALA A 393 21.84 1.82 -11.95
C ALA A 393 21.93 1.02 -10.63
N ILE A 394 20.80 0.47 -10.16
CA ILE A 394 20.75 -0.39 -8.97
C ILE A 394 21.47 -1.73 -9.23
N ASP A 395 21.24 -2.34 -10.39
CA ASP A 395 21.91 -3.60 -10.76
C ASP A 395 23.43 -3.42 -10.86
N LEU A 396 23.89 -2.30 -11.41
CA LEU A 396 25.30 -1.91 -11.42
C LEU A 396 25.85 -1.81 -9.99
N ALA A 397 25.18 -1.07 -9.10
CA ALA A 397 25.63 -0.91 -7.71
C ALA A 397 25.69 -2.25 -6.98
N ARG A 398 24.69 -3.12 -7.17
CA ARG A 398 24.67 -4.49 -6.61
C ARG A 398 25.85 -5.33 -7.11
N LYS A 399 26.17 -5.27 -8.40
CA LYS A 399 27.29 -6.03 -9.01
C LYS A 399 28.66 -5.50 -8.60
N ARG A 400 28.76 -4.20 -8.31
CA ARG A 400 30.03 -3.53 -7.99
C ARG A 400 30.39 -3.60 -6.51
N THR A 401 29.40 -3.74 -5.63
CA THR A 401 29.57 -3.74 -4.18
C THR A 401 29.43 -5.13 -3.57
N ASN A 402 29.83 -5.29 -2.29
CA ASN A 402 29.73 -6.56 -1.59
C ASN A 402 28.52 -6.56 -0.65
N VAL A 403 27.60 -7.51 -0.85
CA VAL A 403 26.40 -7.67 0.00
C VAL A 403 26.72 -7.88 1.49
N ASN A 404 27.96 -8.26 1.83
CA ASN A 404 28.38 -8.42 3.22
C ASN A 404 28.80 -7.13 3.92
N ASP A 405 29.11 -6.05 3.19
CA ASP A 405 29.58 -4.78 3.76
C ASP A 405 28.80 -3.55 3.26
N THR A 406 27.94 -3.71 2.27
CA THR A 406 27.17 -2.63 1.66
C THR A 406 25.68 -2.88 1.81
N LEU A 407 25.00 -1.95 2.48
CA LEU A 407 23.54 -1.88 2.52
C LEU A 407 23.06 -1.12 1.29
N ILE A 408 22.15 -1.72 0.52
CA ILE A 408 21.43 -1.04 -0.56
C ILE A 408 19.95 -1.01 -0.18
N VAL A 409 19.38 0.21 -0.16
CA VAL A 409 17.95 0.46 0.05
C VAL A 409 17.40 1.14 -1.19
N VAL A 410 16.22 0.73 -1.64
CA VAL A 410 15.49 1.31 -2.76
C VAL A 410 14.07 1.63 -2.28
N SER A 411 13.60 2.83 -2.57
CA SER A 411 12.22 3.24 -2.26
C SER A 411 11.72 4.22 -3.31
N SER A 412 10.45 4.62 -3.18
CA SER A 412 9.94 5.87 -3.73
C SER A 412 9.75 6.91 -2.63
N ASP A 413 9.61 8.16 -3.00
CA ASP A 413 9.21 9.26 -2.13
C ASP A 413 7.67 9.37 -2.00
N HIS A 414 6.94 9.27 -3.11
CA HIS A 414 5.49 9.19 -3.20
C HIS A 414 5.04 8.35 -4.40
N SER A 415 3.72 8.20 -4.57
CA SER A 415 3.14 7.50 -5.70
C SER A 415 2.69 8.48 -6.79
N HIS A 416 2.10 7.95 -7.87
CA HIS A 416 1.38 8.69 -8.92
C HIS A 416 0.05 8.01 -9.21
N THR A 417 -0.87 8.73 -9.86
CA THR A 417 -2.21 8.23 -10.20
C THR A 417 -2.23 7.29 -11.41
N LEU A 418 -1.11 6.62 -11.70
CA LEU A 418 -1.03 5.59 -12.74
C LEU A 418 -1.93 4.41 -12.36
N MET A 419 -2.80 4.00 -13.27
CA MET A 419 -3.72 2.87 -13.12
C MET A 419 -3.39 1.81 -14.17
N TYR A 420 -3.37 0.53 -13.76
CA TYR A 420 -3.10 -0.63 -14.62
C TYR A 420 -4.40 -1.39 -14.89
N ASN A 421 -5.03 -1.11 -16.02
CA ASN A 421 -6.35 -1.59 -16.44
C ASN A 421 -6.35 -3.07 -16.82
N GLY A 422 -7.36 -3.82 -16.36
CA GLY A 422 -7.69 -5.15 -16.86
C GLY A 422 -8.38 -5.11 -18.23
N TYR A 423 -8.44 -6.18 -19.03
CA TYR A 423 -7.87 -7.51 -18.82
C TYR A 423 -6.94 -7.92 -19.99
N PRO A 424 -5.83 -7.22 -20.25
CA PRO A 424 -4.91 -7.58 -21.34
C PRO A 424 -4.40 -9.04 -21.22
N THR A 425 -4.22 -9.69 -22.37
CA THR A 425 -3.62 -11.04 -22.44
C THR A 425 -2.12 -11.00 -22.14
N ARG A 426 -1.57 -12.11 -21.65
CA ARG A 426 -0.11 -12.25 -21.42
C ARG A 426 0.66 -11.93 -22.70
N GLY A 427 1.72 -11.14 -22.58
CA GLY A 427 2.52 -10.68 -23.72
C GLY A 427 1.91 -9.55 -24.55
N ASN A 428 0.73 -9.04 -24.19
CA ASN A 428 0.26 -7.75 -24.69
C ASN A 428 1.26 -6.63 -24.36
N ASP A 429 1.37 -5.63 -25.23
CA ASP A 429 2.25 -4.50 -24.97
C ASP A 429 1.71 -3.69 -23.78
N ILE A 430 2.53 -3.45 -22.76
CA ILE A 430 2.12 -2.66 -21.58
C ILE A 430 1.77 -1.22 -21.94
N LEU A 431 2.33 -0.71 -23.03
CA LEU A 431 2.00 0.60 -23.60
C LEU A 431 0.81 0.50 -24.59
N GLY A 432 0.27 -0.68 -24.81
CA GLY A 432 -0.76 -0.94 -25.80
C GLY A 432 -2.18 -0.69 -25.33
N ILE A 433 -3.11 -1.17 -26.14
CA ILE A 433 -4.54 -1.28 -25.84
C ILE A 433 -4.74 -2.50 -24.94
N ALA A 434 -5.48 -2.34 -23.85
CA ALA A 434 -5.87 -3.46 -22.99
C ALA A 434 -7.05 -4.23 -23.60
N ASP A 435 -8.16 -3.52 -23.84
CA ASP A 435 -9.38 -4.08 -24.39
C ASP A 435 -10.27 -2.96 -24.98
N ALA A 436 -11.53 -3.27 -25.31
CA ALA A 436 -12.58 -2.31 -25.64
C ALA A 436 -13.67 -2.25 -24.56
N SER A 437 -14.23 -1.05 -24.38
CA SER A 437 -15.40 -0.82 -23.51
C SER A 437 -16.59 -1.64 -23.98
N ASP A 438 -17.34 -2.22 -23.06
CA ASP A 438 -18.56 -2.97 -23.38
C ASP A 438 -19.79 -2.10 -23.63
N ILE A 439 -19.70 -0.83 -23.29
CA ILE A 439 -20.71 0.18 -23.56
C ILE A 439 -20.55 0.78 -24.95
N ASP A 440 -19.42 1.44 -25.21
CA ASP A 440 -19.22 2.28 -26.40
C ASP A 440 -18.40 1.59 -27.50
N GLN A 441 -17.85 0.40 -27.20
CA GLN A 441 -17.06 -0.44 -28.11
C GLN A 441 -15.74 0.19 -28.58
N LEU A 442 -15.29 1.27 -27.94
CA LEU A 442 -14.01 1.90 -28.25
C LEU A 442 -12.86 1.30 -27.40
N PRO A 443 -11.62 1.24 -27.93
CA PRO A 443 -10.47 0.69 -27.20
C PRO A 443 -10.01 1.59 -26.03
N TYR A 444 -9.46 1.02 -24.97
CA TYR A 444 -8.76 1.74 -23.90
C TYR A 444 -7.36 1.17 -23.65
N THR A 445 -6.45 2.01 -23.17
CA THR A 445 -5.04 1.63 -22.93
C THR A 445 -4.89 0.75 -21.70
N THR A 446 -3.85 -0.08 -21.70
CA THR A 446 -3.47 -0.88 -20.52
C THR A 446 -3.11 0.02 -19.33
N LEU A 447 -2.42 1.13 -19.58
CA LEU A 447 -2.12 2.14 -18.57
C LEU A 447 -3.00 3.38 -18.75
N SER A 448 -3.39 4.03 -17.67
CA SER A 448 -4.09 5.33 -17.68
C SER A 448 -3.75 6.14 -16.43
N TYR A 449 -4.22 7.38 -16.34
CA TYR A 449 -4.02 8.25 -15.19
C TYR A 449 -5.36 8.77 -14.66
N ALA A 450 -5.45 9.10 -13.38
CA ALA A 450 -6.67 9.72 -12.87
C ALA A 450 -6.82 11.17 -13.34
N ASN A 451 -5.70 11.88 -13.52
CA ASN A 451 -5.72 13.28 -13.89
C ASN A 451 -4.47 13.70 -14.70
N GLY A 452 -4.51 14.90 -15.29
CA GLY A 452 -3.41 15.49 -16.05
C GLY A 452 -3.77 15.89 -17.48
N GLU A 453 -2.75 16.30 -18.25
CA GLU A 453 -2.89 16.81 -19.62
C GLU A 453 -3.46 15.76 -20.60
N GLY A 454 -3.30 14.48 -20.28
CA GLY A 454 -3.80 13.33 -21.04
C GLY A 454 -5.32 13.31 -21.23
N TYR A 455 -6.05 14.07 -20.41
CA TYR A 455 -7.48 14.29 -20.57
C TYR A 455 -7.84 14.79 -21.97
N TYR A 456 -7.06 15.74 -22.52
CA TYR A 456 -7.36 16.31 -23.83
C TYR A 456 -7.08 15.36 -24.99
N ASP A 457 -6.24 14.35 -24.76
CA ASP A 457 -5.96 13.27 -25.72
C ASP A 457 -6.99 12.13 -25.64
N THR A 458 -7.96 12.24 -24.71
CA THR A 458 -9.05 11.25 -24.50
C THR A 458 -10.27 11.50 -25.38
N TYR A 459 -10.43 12.71 -25.94
CA TYR A 459 -11.65 13.13 -26.65
C TYR A 459 -11.37 13.83 -28.00
N GLU A 460 -12.25 13.64 -29.00
CA GLU A 460 -12.07 14.21 -30.36
C GLU A 460 -11.99 15.76 -30.35
N ASN A 461 -10.83 16.36 -30.66
CA ASN A 461 -10.60 17.82 -30.62
C ASN A 461 -10.88 18.45 -29.25
N GLY A 462 -10.76 17.67 -28.16
CA GLY A 462 -11.24 18.09 -26.85
C GLY A 462 -12.75 18.29 -26.78
N ASP A 463 -13.51 17.87 -27.81
CA ASP A 463 -14.97 17.74 -27.76
C ASP A 463 -15.30 16.50 -26.94
N PRO A 464 -15.71 16.69 -25.69
CA PRO A 464 -15.79 15.58 -24.79
C PRO A 464 -16.96 14.63 -25.10
N ASN A 465 -17.86 15.00 -26.02
CA ASN A 465 -18.98 14.17 -26.46
C ASN A 465 -18.57 12.84 -27.11
N LYS A 466 -17.31 12.70 -27.51
CA LYS A 466 -16.82 11.54 -28.25
C LYS A 466 -15.46 11.14 -27.72
N ARG A 467 -15.45 10.05 -26.95
CA ARG A 467 -14.21 9.34 -26.64
C ARG A 467 -13.54 8.96 -27.96
N ILE A 468 -12.24 9.20 -28.03
CA ILE A 468 -11.50 8.98 -29.28
C ILE A 468 -11.22 7.48 -29.48
N ASP A 469 -11.27 7.04 -30.74
CA ASP A 469 -10.74 5.73 -31.12
C ASP A 469 -9.21 5.79 -31.16
N ILE A 470 -8.58 5.25 -30.13
CA ILE A 470 -7.11 5.19 -30.00
C ILE A 470 -6.46 4.06 -30.83
N SER A 471 -7.21 3.28 -31.62
CA SER A 471 -6.66 2.17 -32.42
C SER A 471 -5.53 2.58 -33.37
N SER A 472 -5.50 3.86 -33.77
CA SER A 472 -4.50 4.41 -34.70
C SER A 472 -3.35 5.15 -34.02
N TYR A 473 -3.38 5.28 -32.69
CA TYR A 473 -2.38 6.03 -31.94
C TYR A 473 -1.04 5.29 -31.93
N ASP A 474 0.06 6.03 -32.07
CA ASP A 474 1.40 5.51 -31.83
C ASP A 474 1.71 5.56 -30.33
N LEU A 475 1.16 4.60 -29.59
CA LEU A 475 1.34 4.50 -28.14
C LEU A 475 2.78 4.19 -27.71
N LYS A 476 3.67 3.86 -28.66
CA LYS A 476 5.11 3.66 -28.45
C LYS A 476 5.91 4.95 -28.54
N SER A 477 5.33 6.00 -29.12
CA SER A 477 5.94 7.33 -29.12
C SER A 477 6.06 7.84 -27.70
N TYR A 478 7.27 8.22 -27.29
CA TYR A 478 7.51 8.81 -25.97
C TYR A 478 6.86 10.19 -25.80
N ARG A 479 6.33 10.77 -26.89
CA ARG A 479 5.60 12.04 -26.87
C ARG A 479 4.11 11.85 -26.61
N GLN A 480 3.60 10.63 -26.76
CA GLN A 480 2.20 10.30 -26.56
C GLN A 480 1.84 10.44 -25.08
N ARG A 481 0.83 11.25 -24.77
CA ARG A 481 0.22 11.27 -23.44
C ARG A 481 -0.89 10.23 -23.37
N TYR A 482 -1.03 9.63 -22.21
CA TYR A 482 -2.00 8.57 -21.98
C TYR A 482 -3.26 9.15 -21.36
N LEU A 483 -4.36 8.42 -21.51
CA LEU A 483 -5.70 8.89 -21.17
C LEU A 483 -5.80 9.26 -19.68
N ALA A 484 -6.56 10.31 -19.38
CA ALA A 484 -6.81 10.76 -18.01
C ALA A 484 -8.25 11.22 -17.76
N THR A 485 -8.74 11.06 -16.52
CA THR A 485 -10.14 11.35 -16.13
C THR A 485 -10.41 12.85 -15.87
N VAL A 486 -9.47 13.55 -15.23
CA VAL A 486 -9.61 14.96 -14.83
C VAL A 486 -8.57 15.82 -15.54
N PRO A 487 -8.96 16.93 -16.21
CA PRO A 487 -7.99 17.80 -16.87
C PRO A 487 -7.18 18.57 -15.83
N LEU A 488 -5.86 18.48 -15.91
CA LEU A 488 -4.94 19.34 -15.16
C LEU A 488 -3.75 19.71 -16.03
N THR A 489 -3.12 20.85 -15.77
CA THR A 489 -1.86 21.21 -16.47
C THR A 489 -0.69 20.31 -16.10
N SER A 490 -0.78 19.63 -14.96
CA SER A 490 0.16 18.63 -14.47
C SER A 490 -0.64 17.61 -13.68
N GLU A 491 -0.36 16.33 -13.89
CA GLU A 491 -0.93 15.27 -13.05
C GLU A 491 -0.51 15.47 -11.58
N THR A 492 -1.31 14.98 -10.63
CA THR A 492 -1.02 15.04 -9.19
C THR A 492 -0.36 13.76 -8.71
N HIS A 493 0.48 13.78 -7.69
CA HIS A 493 0.94 12.56 -7.04
C HIS A 493 -0.22 11.68 -6.52
N GLY A 494 0.09 10.42 -6.21
CA GLY A 494 -0.76 9.47 -5.52
C GLY A 494 -0.42 9.38 -4.03
N GLY A 495 -1.44 9.14 -3.18
CA GLY A 495 -1.28 9.08 -1.72
C GLY A 495 -1.22 7.69 -1.11
N GLU A 496 -1.21 6.64 -1.93
CA GLU A 496 -0.98 5.27 -1.49
C GLU A 496 0.46 5.04 -0.99
N ASP A 497 0.64 3.92 -0.29
CA ASP A 497 1.95 3.49 0.18
C ASP A 497 2.87 3.12 -0.98
N VAL A 498 4.17 3.30 -0.76
CA VAL A 498 5.20 2.91 -1.72
C VAL A 498 6.09 1.78 -1.16
N GLY A 499 6.68 1.00 -2.06
CA GLY A 499 7.54 -0.13 -1.72
C GLY A 499 8.92 0.30 -1.22
N VAL A 500 9.45 -0.43 -0.24
CA VAL A 500 10.84 -0.33 0.26
C VAL A 500 11.52 -1.67 0.08
N TYR A 501 12.64 -1.71 -0.62
CA TYR A 501 13.41 -2.91 -0.92
C TYR A 501 14.79 -2.80 -0.30
N ALA A 502 15.28 -3.83 0.38
CA ALA A 502 16.59 -3.77 1.02
C ALA A 502 17.42 -5.05 0.91
N SER A 503 18.72 -4.88 0.69
CA SER A 503 19.71 -5.96 0.67
C SER A 503 21.00 -5.54 1.38
N GLY A 504 21.69 -6.52 1.97
CA GLY A 504 22.94 -6.30 2.71
C GLY A 504 22.76 -6.19 4.22
N PRO A 505 23.77 -5.66 4.95
CA PRO A 505 23.77 -5.64 6.41
C PRO A 505 22.64 -4.76 6.96
N GLY A 506 21.82 -5.30 7.87
CA GLY A 506 20.63 -4.61 8.39
C GLY A 506 19.42 -4.60 7.45
N GLY A 507 19.50 -5.20 6.25
CA GLY A 507 18.38 -5.21 5.28
C GLY A 507 17.07 -5.80 5.82
N HIS A 508 17.17 -6.73 6.76
CA HIS A 508 16.01 -7.34 7.43
C HIS A 508 15.19 -6.36 8.29
N LEU A 509 15.70 -5.16 8.55
CA LEU A 509 14.97 -4.12 9.29
C LEU A 509 13.91 -3.43 8.41
N PHE A 510 14.01 -3.51 7.09
CA PHE A 510 13.14 -2.79 6.14
C PHE A 510 11.87 -3.57 5.75
N ILE A 511 11.43 -4.51 6.59
CA ILE A 511 10.20 -5.29 6.42
C ILE A 511 9.01 -4.67 7.19
N GLY A 512 7.78 -4.97 6.77
CA GLY A 512 6.54 -4.52 7.41
C GLY A 512 6.01 -3.19 6.86
N ASN A 513 4.95 -2.65 7.47
CA ASN A 513 4.41 -1.33 7.17
C ASN A 513 4.94 -0.31 8.17
N THR A 514 5.66 0.72 7.69
CA THR A 514 6.26 1.75 8.55
C THR A 514 5.97 3.17 8.06
N GLU A 515 6.21 4.17 8.91
CA GLU A 515 6.28 5.55 8.43
C GLU A 515 7.59 5.79 7.66
N GLN A 516 7.54 6.65 6.64
CA GLN A 516 8.69 6.94 5.78
C GLN A 516 9.89 7.54 6.51
N ASN A 517 9.63 8.26 7.60
CA ASN A 517 10.67 8.85 8.43
C ASN A 517 11.52 7.82 9.20
N VAL A 518 11.13 6.55 9.19
CA VAL A 518 11.89 5.46 9.84
C VAL A 518 13.09 5.04 9.00
N ILE A 519 13.01 5.12 7.66
CA ILE A 519 14.03 4.67 6.71
C ILE A 519 15.46 5.15 7.06
N PRO A 520 15.73 6.46 7.24
CA PRO A 520 17.09 6.94 7.48
C PRO A 520 17.60 6.51 8.86
N VAL A 521 16.72 6.29 9.84
CA VAL A 521 17.10 5.77 11.16
C VAL A 521 17.54 4.31 11.07
N LEU A 522 16.89 3.49 10.23
CA LEU A 522 17.33 2.11 9.97
C LEU A 522 18.67 2.06 9.23
N ILE A 523 18.87 2.92 8.22
CA ILE A 523 20.16 3.06 7.53
C ILE A 523 21.22 3.52 8.53
N ALA A 524 20.90 4.49 9.39
CA ALA A 524 21.83 5.03 10.38
C ALA A 524 22.27 3.96 11.39
N TYR A 525 21.33 3.14 11.86
CA TYR A 525 21.64 1.99 12.71
C TYR A 525 22.56 0.99 12.01
N ALA A 526 22.20 0.55 10.78
CA ALA A 526 22.96 -0.45 10.04
C ALA A 526 24.37 0.03 9.67
N ALA A 527 24.51 1.29 9.25
CA ALA A 527 25.79 1.93 8.90
C ALA A 527 26.55 2.46 10.12
N ASN A 528 25.91 2.44 11.29
CA ASN A 528 26.44 2.93 12.57
C ASN A 528 26.93 4.38 12.48
N ILE A 529 25.98 5.27 12.19
CA ILE A 529 26.15 6.72 12.06
C ILE A 529 25.05 7.42 12.87
N GLY A 530 25.26 8.69 13.25
CA GLY A 530 24.30 9.47 14.04
C GLY A 530 24.30 9.10 15.52
N GLU A 531 25.07 9.84 16.34
CA GLU A 531 25.23 9.59 17.78
C GLU A 531 23.90 9.58 18.57
N SER A 532 22.91 10.35 18.09
CA SER A 532 21.57 10.47 18.66
C SER A 532 20.75 9.17 18.64
N PHE A 533 21.11 8.18 17.82
CA PHE A 533 20.38 6.91 17.69
C PHE A 533 21.00 5.77 18.52
N GLY A 534 21.85 6.11 19.50
CA GLY A 534 22.26 5.19 20.56
C GLY A 534 23.62 4.52 20.37
N TRP A 535 24.48 5.02 19.48
CA TRP A 535 25.87 4.56 19.40
C TRP A 535 26.85 5.69 19.71
N LYS A 536 27.68 5.48 20.74
CA LYS A 536 28.87 6.29 20.99
C LYS A 536 30.05 5.58 20.34
N PRO A 537 30.84 6.24 19.47
CA PRO A 537 32.11 5.67 19.05
C PRO A 537 32.95 5.38 20.30
N GLU A 538 33.29 4.12 20.53
CA GLU A 538 34.42 3.84 21.40
C GLU A 538 35.67 4.45 20.73
N PRO A 539 36.55 5.13 21.50
CA PRO A 539 37.80 5.62 20.97
C PRO A 539 38.59 4.44 20.39
N ILE A 540 38.99 4.56 19.12
CA ILE A 540 39.98 3.65 18.53
C ILE A 540 41.33 4.08 19.09
N ASP A 541 41.89 3.31 20.02
CA ASP A 541 43.30 3.46 20.40
C ASP A 541 44.20 2.89 19.30
N ASP A 542 45.34 3.56 19.09
CA ASP A 542 46.33 3.40 18.00
C ASP A 542 47.02 2.00 17.88
N ASP A 543 46.50 0.93 18.50
CA ASP A 543 47.15 -0.39 18.50
C ASP A 543 46.33 -1.58 17.95
N GLY A 544 45.10 -1.34 17.46
CA GLY A 544 44.36 -2.34 16.67
C GLY A 544 43.95 -3.61 17.43
N SER A 545 43.89 -3.60 18.77
CA SER A 545 43.39 -4.74 19.54
C SER A 545 41.94 -4.57 20.01
N ALA A 546 41.04 -5.46 19.57
CA ALA A 546 39.66 -5.49 20.03
C ALA A 546 39.59 -5.97 21.49
N THR A 547 39.21 -5.09 22.40
CA THR A 547 38.86 -5.41 23.79
C THR A 547 37.61 -6.29 23.81
N ARG A 548 37.74 -7.50 24.38
CA ARG A 548 36.59 -8.34 24.72
C ARG A 548 35.76 -7.63 25.80
N LEU A 549 34.49 -7.34 25.51
CA LEU A 549 33.55 -6.78 26.49
C LEU A 549 33.39 -7.72 27.71
N PRO A 550 33.41 -7.17 28.94
CA PRO A 550 32.82 -7.84 30.09
C PRO A 550 31.28 -7.70 30.03
N LEU A 551 30.57 -8.76 30.42
CA LEU A 551 29.11 -8.76 30.58
C LEU A 551 28.62 -7.57 31.43
N PRO A 552 27.42 -7.02 31.17
CA PRO A 552 26.92 -5.86 31.91
C PRO A 552 26.49 -6.28 33.32
N THR A 553 27.35 -6.00 34.32
CA THR A 553 27.01 -6.11 35.75
C THR A 553 26.11 -4.97 36.25
N ALA A 554 25.52 -4.16 35.37
CA ALA A 554 24.70 -3.01 35.73
C ALA A 554 23.21 -3.33 36.04
N LEU A 555 22.80 -4.60 35.93
CA LEU A 555 21.46 -5.06 36.36
C LEU A 555 21.43 -5.64 37.79
N LEU A 556 22.58 -5.72 38.46
CA LEU A 556 22.69 -6.26 39.84
C LEU A 556 22.89 -5.18 40.91
N SER A 557 23.25 -3.95 40.56
CA SER A 557 23.48 -2.86 41.53
C SER A 557 22.22 -2.06 41.88
N THR A 558 21.21 -2.02 41.00
CA THR A 558 19.94 -1.30 41.23
C THR A 558 18.92 -2.15 42.01
N LEU A 559 18.98 -3.48 41.95
CA LEU A 559 18.18 -4.36 42.81
C LEU A 559 18.70 -4.44 44.26
N CYS A 560 20.00 -4.23 44.49
CA CYS A 560 20.57 -4.22 45.84
C CYS A 560 20.29 -2.92 46.62
N LEU A 561 20.07 -1.79 45.94
CA LEU A 561 19.73 -0.51 46.62
C LEU A 561 18.24 -0.44 47.02
N GLY A 562 17.34 -1.05 46.23
CA GLY A 562 15.91 -1.16 46.56
C GLY A 562 15.63 -2.11 47.75
N LEU A 563 16.42 -3.18 47.91
CA LEU A 563 16.27 -4.12 49.02
C LEU A 563 16.91 -3.62 50.34
N LEU A 564 17.86 -2.68 50.28
CA LEU A 564 18.44 -2.04 51.46
C LEU A 564 17.56 -0.92 52.05
N ILE A 565 16.76 -0.24 51.21
CA ILE A 565 15.80 0.79 51.65
C ILE A 565 14.54 0.14 52.25
N ALA A 566 14.09 -1.01 51.71
CA ALA A 566 13.00 -1.80 52.28
C ALA A 566 13.36 -2.48 53.62
N ALA A 567 14.64 -2.72 53.89
CA ALA A 567 15.13 -3.29 55.15
C ALA A 567 15.40 -2.24 56.25
N HIS A 568 15.51 -0.94 55.91
CA HIS A 568 15.71 0.14 56.88
C HIS A 568 14.42 0.78 57.40
N ILE A 569 13.32 0.67 56.67
CA ILE A 569 12.00 1.17 57.12
C ILE A 569 11.31 0.18 58.09
N ARG A 570 11.73 -1.09 58.11
CA ARG A 570 11.16 -2.13 58.99
C ARG A 570 11.78 -2.20 60.39
N ARG A 571 12.70 -1.29 60.75
CA ARG A 571 13.41 -1.27 62.05
C ARG A 571 13.20 -0.02 62.91
N LEU A 572 12.34 0.92 62.49
CA LEU A 572 12.17 2.19 63.20
C LEU A 572 10.80 2.43 63.84
N LEU A 573 9.85 1.50 63.75
CA LEU A 573 8.55 1.67 64.40
C LEU A 573 8.06 0.39 65.03
N LEU A 574 8.42 0.22 66.30
CA LEU A 574 7.61 -0.26 67.43
C LEU A 574 8.48 -0.04 68.67
N PRO A 575 7.95 0.39 69.84
CA PRO A 575 6.86 -0.36 70.47
C PRO A 575 5.87 0.45 71.35
N ILE A 576 4.93 -0.31 71.95
CA ILE A 576 4.02 0.02 73.08
C ILE A 576 2.85 0.93 72.69
N GLY A 577 1.58 0.68 72.99
CA GLY A 577 0.91 -0.34 73.78
C GLY A 577 -0.48 0.20 74.16
N SER A 578 -1.46 -0.72 74.25
CA SER A 578 -2.72 -0.63 75.00
C SER A 578 -3.85 0.36 74.64
N SER A 579 -5.00 -0.23 74.30
CA SER A 579 -6.34 -0.06 74.91
C SER A 579 -7.43 0.79 74.22
N CYS A 580 -8.63 0.20 74.21
CA CYS A 580 -10.00 0.72 74.01
C CYS A 580 -10.38 1.21 72.60
N ARG A 581 -11.31 0.56 71.87
CA ARG A 581 -12.78 0.32 72.06
C ARG A 581 -13.66 1.41 71.41
N SER A 582 -14.49 0.93 70.48
CA SER A 582 -15.78 1.43 69.97
C SER A 582 -15.88 2.71 69.14
N SER A 583 -16.43 2.51 67.93
CA SER A 583 -17.50 3.21 67.20
C SER A 583 -17.77 4.71 67.40
N SER A 584 -17.87 5.38 66.25
CA SER A 584 -18.61 6.61 65.95
C SER A 584 -17.87 7.95 66.03
N CYS A 585 -18.23 8.83 65.09
CA CYS A 585 -18.01 10.28 65.00
C CYS A 585 -16.84 10.81 64.14
N THR A 586 -17.18 11.02 62.86
CA THR A 586 -17.17 12.31 62.15
C THR A 586 -16.36 13.51 62.68
N LEU A 587 -15.63 14.10 61.72
CA LEU A 587 -15.47 15.53 61.40
C LEU A 587 -14.35 16.35 62.07
N ALA A 588 -13.57 16.99 61.18
CA ALA A 588 -12.67 18.15 61.26
C ALA A 588 -11.23 17.73 60.86
N ILE A 589 -10.61 18.22 59.79
CA ILE A 589 -10.59 19.59 59.25
C ILE A 589 -10.45 19.49 57.72
N GLY A 590 -11.51 19.91 57.02
CA GLY A 590 -11.38 20.53 55.70
C GLY A 590 -11.51 22.04 55.90
N THR A 591 -10.57 22.82 55.37
CA THR A 591 -10.75 24.17 54.81
C THR A 591 -9.39 24.79 54.48
N ARG A 592 -9.35 25.52 53.36
CA ARG A 592 -8.20 26.08 52.62
C ARG A 592 -7.59 25.04 51.67
N LEU A 593 -7.99 24.94 50.40
CA LEU A 593 -8.01 26.03 49.43
C LEU A 593 -8.89 25.63 48.23
N ALA A 594 -10.21 25.81 48.37
CA ALA A 594 -11.17 25.73 47.27
C ALA A 594 -12.39 26.60 47.62
N MET A 595 -12.25 27.92 47.43
CA MET A 595 -13.33 28.84 47.00
C MET A 595 -12.83 30.29 46.96
N ALA A 596 -12.49 30.73 45.75
CA ALA A 596 -12.77 32.05 45.19
C ALA A 596 -13.21 31.76 43.74
N ILE A 597 -14.47 31.39 43.51
CA ILE A 597 -15.59 32.28 43.10
C ILE A 597 -15.27 32.90 41.72
N PHE A 598 -15.70 32.27 40.60
CA PHE A 598 -16.95 32.57 39.85
C PHE A 598 -17.15 34.09 39.66
N GLY A 599 -17.02 34.65 38.45
CA GLY A 599 -18.16 34.93 37.53
C GLY A 599 -18.99 36.15 38.01
N ARG A 600 -19.48 37.09 37.20
CA ARG A 600 -19.58 37.34 35.76
C ARG A 600 -20.36 38.68 35.66
N TYR A 601 -20.31 39.35 34.49
CA TYR A 601 -21.25 40.39 33.99
C TYR A 601 -21.11 41.83 34.55
N GLN A 602 -21.26 42.92 33.78
CA GLN A 602 -21.78 43.09 32.42
C GLN A 602 -21.41 44.46 31.82
N ALA A 603 -21.20 44.45 30.49
CA ALA A 603 -21.71 45.39 29.47
C ALA A 603 -21.49 46.92 29.56
N ALA A 604 -20.74 47.40 28.57
CA ALA A 604 -21.18 48.33 27.50
C ALA A 604 -20.23 48.06 26.30
N TYR A 605 -20.56 47.43 25.15
CA TYR A 605 -21.64 47.68 24.17
C TYR A 605 -21.93 49.18 24.06
N LEU A 606 -21.81 49.86 22.93
CA LEU A 606 -21.58 49.49 21.55
C LEU A 606 -21.51 50.85 20.82
N LEU A 607 -21.07 50.84 19.55
CA LEU A 607 -21.39 51.88 18.55
C LEU A 607 -20.80 53.28 18.80
N LEU A 608 -19.81 53.63 17.99
CA LEU A 608 -20.07 54.53 16.86
C LEU A 608 -18.81 54.52 15.96
N LEU A 609 -18.92 53.92 14.77
CA LEU A 609 -18.97 54.64 13.49
C LEU A 609 -17.59 55.20 13.07
N LEU A 610 -16.89 54.54 12.14
CA LEU A 610 -17.08 54.55 10.68
C LEU A 610 -16.16 55.59 9.98
N LEU A 611 -15.47 55.07 8.97
CA LEU A 611 -15.07 55.67 7.67
C LEU A 611 -13.81 56.57 7.63
N LEU A 612 -12.78 56.29 6.81
CA LEU A 612 -12.62 56.11 5.34
C LEU A 612 -12.40 57.41 4.54
N SER A 613 -11.28 57.46 3.80
CA SER A 613 -11.11 57.97 2.41
C SER A 613 -9.63 57.73 2.01
N VAL A 614 -9.23 56.99 0.96
CA VAL A 614 -9.43 57.02 -0.54
C VAL A 614 -8.84 58.28 -1.18
N VAL A 615 -7.90 58.17 -2.14
CA VAL A 615 -8.01 58.38 -3.62
C VAL A 615 -6.58 58.11 -4.22
N VAL A 616 -6.27 57.16 -5.13
CA VAL A 616 -6.56 56.91 -6.58
C VAL A 616 -5.36 57.24 -7.52
N CYS A 617 -5.24 56.41 -8.59
CA CYS A 617 -4.49 56.51 -9.86
C CYS A 617 -3.02 56.03 -9.86
N GLU A 618 -2.49 55.33 -10.88
CA GLU A 618 -2.99 54.99 -12.23
C GLU A 618 -2.20 53.81 -12.84
N ILE A 619 -2.77 53.27 -13.92
CA ILE A 619 -2.43 52.07 -14.69
C ILE A 619 -1.18 52.27 -15.55
N VAL A 620 -0.32 51.25 -15.67
CA VAL A 620 0.42 50.95 -16.91
C VAL A 620 0.42 49.45 -17.16
N HIS A 621 0.15 49.07 -18.41
CA HIS A 621 0.01 47.70 -18.91
C HIS A 621 1.05 47.47 -20.03
N VAL A 622 1.20 46.19 -20.44
CA VAL A 622 1.82 45.67 -21.70
C VAL A 622 3.33 45.29 -21.59
N PRO A 623 3.86 44.21 -22.24
CA PRO A 623 3.43 42.80 -22.28
C PRO A 623 4.60 41.75 -22.26
N HIS A 624 4.23 40.47 -22.10
CA HIS A 624 4.79 39.23 -22.72
C HIS A 624 6.28 38.82 -22.58
N GLY A 625 6.46 37.58 -22.11
CA GLY A 625 7.61 36.71 -22.35
C GLY A 625 7.33 35.33 -21.74
N GLY A 626 7.12 34.32 -22.58
CA GLY A 626 6.67 32.97 -22.20
C GLY A 626 7.56 32.31 -21.16
N ARG A 627 6.91 31.76 -20.13
CA ARG A 627 7.50 31.01 -19.02
C ARG A 627 7.24 29.52 -19.27
N THR A 628 8.27 28.69 -19.18
CA THR A 628 8.10 27.30 -18.76
C THR A 628 8.62 27.22 -17.33
N ARG A 629 7.69 27.10 -16.38
CA ARG A 629 7.91 27.01 -14.93
C ARG A 629 7.40 25.65 -14.47
N ASP A 630 7.98 25.16 -13.39
CA ASP A 630 7.50 24.01 -12.64
C ASP A 630 6.06 24.30 -12.13
N PRO A 631 5.04 23.52 -12.54
CA PRO A 631 3.64 23.82 -12.28
C PRO A 631 3.23 23.68 -10.79
N HIS A 632 4.06 23.07 -9.94
CA HIS A 632 3.70 22.79 -8.55
C HIS A 632 3.84 23.99 -7.57
N SER A 633 4.28 25.16 -8.07
CA SER A 633 4.58 26.37 -7.26
C SER A 633 3.48 27.44 -7.22
N ARG A 634 2.34 27.27 -7.90
CA ARG A 634 1.28 28.30 -7.93
C ARG A 634 -0.14 27.74 -7.79
N GLN A 635 -0.57 27.49 -6.56
CA GLN A 635 -1.96 27.78 -6.23
C GLN A 635 -2.17 29.30 -6.29
N GLN A 636 -3.12 29.73 -7.12
CA GLN A 636 -3.39 31.13 -7.40
C GLN A 636 -3.83 31.90 -6.15
N LYS A 637 -3.16 33.04 -5.96
CA LYS A 637 -3.62 34.19 -5.18
C LYS A 637 -4.99 34.66 -5.71
N HIS A 638 -6.09 34.18 -5.12
CA HIS A 638 -7.33 34.94 -5.13
C HIS A 638 -7.31 35.96 -3.99
N ALA A 639 -7.35 37.23 -4.37
CA ALA A 639 -7.57 38.34 -3.46
C ALA A 639 -8.89 38.10 -2.71
N ALA A 640 -8.78 37.84 -1.41
CA ALA A 640 -9.90 37.82 -0.49
C ALA A 640 -10.48 39.25 -0.37
N ALA A 641 -11.39 39.60 -1.26
CA ALA A 641 -12.30 40.73 -1.06
C ALA A 641 -13.58 40.21 -0.37
N GLY A 642 -13.51 40.15 0.96
CA GLY A 642 -14.62 40.24 1.90
C GLY A 642 -15.82 39.32 1.71
N HIS A 643 -15.92 38.28 2.55
CA HIS A 643 -17.06 37.99 3.42
C HIS A 643 -16.53 37.11 4.57
N ALA A 644 -16.19 37.73 5.70
CA ALA A 644 -15.78 37.02 6.90
C ALA A 644 -16.98 36.29 7.51
N LYS A 645 -17.16 35.03 7.12
CA LYS A 645 -17.87 34.05 7.95
C LYS A 645 -16.78 33.37 8.78
N GLN A 646 -16.83 33.51 10.10
CA GLN A 646 -16.01 32.72 11.01
C GLN A 646 -16.24 31.24 10.69
N ILE A 647 -15.30 30.61 9.99
CA ILE A 647 -15.20 29.17 9.92
C ILE A 647 -14.67 28.74 11.29
N ALA A 648 -15.43 27.89 11.98
CA ALA A 648 -15.00 27.28 13.23
C ALA A 648 -13.67 26.54 12.99
N ASP A 649 -12.77 26.54 13.98
CA ASP A 649 -11.53 25.75 13.93
C ASP A 649 -11.86 24.29 13.54
N GLU A 650 -11.61 23.94 12.27
CA GLU A 650 -11.57 22.54 11.87
C GLU A 650 -10.39 21.89 12.60
N PRO A 651 -10.59 20.75 13.27
CA PRO A 651 -9.49 20.07 13.93
C PRO A 651 -8.42 19.75 12.87
N LEU A 652 -7.21 20.26 13.08
CA LEU A 652 -6.03 19.90 12.31
C LEU A 652 -5.95 18.37 12.30
N GLY A 653 -6.03 17.71 11.14
CA GLY A 653 -6.10 16.25 11.01
C GLY A 653 -4.88 15.46 11.53
N PHE A 654 -4.02 16.11 12.32
CA PHE A 654 -2.77 15.61 12.91
C PHE A 654 -2.71 15.98 14.41
N ASN A 655 -1.90 15.25 15.18
CA ASN A 655 -1.63 15.58 16.57
C ASN A 655 -0.67 16.77 16.66
N GLU A 656 -0.88 17.77 17.55
CA GLU A 656 0.04 18.91 17.70
C GLU A 656 1.51 18.51 17.90
N ARG A 657 1.80 17.36 18.55
CA ARG A 657 3.17 16.84 18.67
C ARG A 657 3.83 16.51 17.34
N GLU A 658 3.06 16.20 16.28
CA GLU A 658 3.56 15.94 14.92
C GLU A 658 4.23 17.17 14.29
N ARG A 659 4.06 18.37 14.86
CA ARG A 659 4.76 19.59 14.42
C ARG A 659 6.19 19.68 14.93
N ASP A 660 6.50 18.93 15.98
CA ASP A 660 7.82 18.91 16.62
C ASP A 660 8.63 17.75 16.02
N SER A 661 9.80 18.02 15.46
CA SER A 661 10.64 16.99 14.85
C SER A 661 11.05 15.88 15.84
N GLU A 662 11.14 16.20 17.14
CA GLU A 662 11.45 15.24 18.22
C GLU A 662 10.41 14.11 18.29
N TYR A 663 9.12 14.39 18.06
CA TYR A 663 8.08 13.35 18.03
C TYR A 663 8.39 12.27 16.99
N TRP A 664 8.82 12.68 15.79
CA TRP A 664 9.14 11.75 14.71
C TRP A 664 10.40 10.94 15.00
N PHE A 665 11.41 11.55 15.64
CA PHE A 665 12.59 10.83 16.08
C PHE A 665 12.29 9.81 17.18
N GLU A 666 11.49 10.16 18.19
CA GLU A 666 11.02 9.23 19.22
C GLU A 666 10.28 8.04 18.58
N GLN A 667 9.37 8.33 17.66
CA GLN A 667 8.57 7.32 16.96
C GLN A 667 9.43 6.38 16.08
N ALA A 668 10.44 6.92 15.40
CA ALA A 668 11.36 6.12 14.60
C ALA A 668 12.29 5.25 15.47
N GLN A 669 12.76 5.79 16.60
CA GLN A 669 13.57 5.06 17.58
C GLN A 669 12.77 3.91 18.22
N ASP A 670 11.50 4.15 18.59
CA ASP A 670 10.61 3.11 19.10
C ASP A 670 10.37 2.00 18.07
N THR A 671 10.23 2.37 16.80
CA THR A 671 10.07 1.41 15.69
C THR A 671 11.34 0.57 15.51
N LEU A 672 12.52 1.20 15.52
CA LEU A 672 13.80 0.50 15.49
C LEU A 672 13.93 -0.44 16.69
N ALA A 673 13.64 0.02 17.91
CA ALA A 673 13.73 -0.79 19.11
C ALA A 673 12.83 -2.04 19.05
N LYS A 674 11.59 -1.90 18.53
CA LYS A 674 10.69 -3.04 18.30
C LYS A 674 11.26 -4.03 17.28
N LYS A 675 11.82 -3.54 16.17
CA LYS A 675 12.44 -4.38 15.13
C LYS A 675 13.65 -5.15 15.67
N LEU A 676 14.49 -4.52 16.50
CA LEU A 676 15.65 -5.16 17.13
C LEU A 676 15.25 -6.16 18.22
N ALA A 677 14.15 -5.92 18.93
CA ALA A 677 13.63 -6.83 19.95
C ALA A 677 12.92 -8.06 19.35
N ALA A 678 12.46 -7.98 18.10
CA ALA A 678 11.69 -9.03 17.44
C ALA A 678 12.55 -10.30 17.19
N GLN A 679 12.22 -11.36 17.91
CA GLN A 679 12.82 -12.68 17.70
C GLN A 679 11.96 -13.49 16.71
N PRO A 680 12.56 -14.15 15.70
CA PRO A 680 11.81 -15.05 14.84
C PRO A 680 11.15 -16.15 15.65
N ASN A 681 9.83 -16.29 15.55
CA ASN A 681 9.19 -17.52 15.98
C ASN A 681 9.55 -18.61 14.97
N THR A 682 10.21 -19.68 15.41
CA THR A 682 10.64 -20.81 14.56
C THR A 682 9.86 -22.09 14.87
N ASN A 683 8.75 -21.98 15.61
CA ASN A 683 7.84 -23.09 15.85
C ASN A 683 7.19 -23.55 14.52
N HIS A 684 6.56 -24.72 14.57
CA HIS A 684 5.59 -25.13 13.55
C HIS A 684 4.21 -24.59 13.90
N ALA A 685 3.42 -24.27 12.88
CA ALA A 685 2.04 -23.85 13.06
C ALA A 685 1.14 -25.06 13.33
N LYS A 686 0.54 -25.09 14.52
CA LYS A 686 -0.57 -26.00 14.80
C LYS A 686 -1.79 -25.56 13.99
N ASN A 687 -2.08 -24.27 13.99
CA ASN A 687 -3.23 -23.70 13.32
C ASN A 687 -2.79 -22.70 12.24
N VAL A 688 -3.55 -22.63 11.15
CA VAL A 688 -3.39 -21.62 10.11
C VAL A 688 -4.72 -20.91 9.92
N ILE A 689 -4.68 -19.59 9.84
CA ILE A 689 -5.80 -18.79 9.35
C ILE A 689 -5.30 -17.97 8.17
N PHE A 690 -5.87 -18.20 7.00
CA PHE A 690 -5.49 -17.53 5.78
C PHE A 690 -6.64 -16.63 5.31
N PHE A 691 -6.41 -15.32 5.36
CA PHE A 691 -7.35 -14.29 4.96
C PHE A 691 -7.01 -13.76 3.56
N ILE A 692 -8.03 -13.67 2.70
CA ILE A 692 -7.98 -12.99 1.40
C ILE A 692 -9.05 -11.90 1.37
N GLY A 693 -8.66 -10.65 1.13
CA GLY A 693 -9.60 -9.61 0.74
C GLY A 693 -9.64 -9.61 -0.78
N ASP A 694 -10.74 -10.06 -1.38
CA ASP A 694 -10.87 -10.13 -2.85
C ASP A 694 -10.78 -8.70 -3.41
N GLY A 695 -9.85 -8.43 -4.32
CA GLY A 695 -9.60 -7.08 -4.84
C GLY A 695 -8.94 -6.08 -3.87
N LEU A 696 -8.35 -6.52 -2.74
CA LEU A 696 -7.74 -5.64 -1.75
C LEU A 696 -6.39 -5.05 -2.21
N SER A 697 -6.44 -3.97 -3.00
CA SER A 697 -5.26 -3.21 -3.45
C SER A 697 -4.55 -2.46 -2.32
N SER A 698 -3.28 -2.06 -2.53
CA SER A 698 -2.55 -1.21 -1.59
C SER A 698 -3.22 0.17 -1.42
N GLN A 699 -3.87 0.65 -2.49
CA GLN A 699 -4.66 1.87 -2.54
C GLN A 699 -5.91 1.72 -1.65
N THR A 700 -6.61 0.59 -1.72
CA THR A 700 -7.76 0.27 -0.85
C THR A 700 -7.35 0.23 0.61
N VAL A 701 -6.24 -0.42 0.94
CA VAL A 701 -5.70 -0.45 2.31
C VAL A 701 -5.40 0.95 2.84
N ALA A 702 -4.69 1.78 2.07
CA ALA A 702 -4.37 3.15 2.47
C ALA A 702 -5.64 4.00 2.68
N ALA A 703 -6.59 3.91 1.76
CA ALA A 703 -7.86 4.63 1.85
C ALA A 703 -8.70 4.18 3.06
N THR A 704 -8.73 2.89 3.39
CA THR A 704 -9.48 2.39 4.56
C THR A 704 -8.91 2.89 5.89
N ARG A 705 -7.59 3.10 6.01
CA ARG A 705 -7.00 3.72 7.23
C ARG A 705 -7.62 5.08 7.52
N MET A 706 -7.79 5.87 6.45
CA MET A 706 -8.34 7.22 6.49
C MET A 706 -9.84 7.18 6.71
N TYR A 707 -10.55 6.22 6.08
CA TYR A 707 -11.97 5.97 6.34
C TYR A 707 -12.24 5.67 7.82
N LEU A 708 -11.37 4.90 8.47
CA LEU A 708 -11.46 4.56 9.90
C LEU A 708 -10.90 5.63 10.85
N GLY A 709 -10.21 6.64 10.33
CA GLY A 709 -9.49 7.60 11.15
C GLY A 709 -8.72 8.63 10.33
N ASN A 710 -7.41 8.46 10.23
CA ASN A 710 -6.53 9.35 9.47
C ASN A 710 -5.35 8.56 8.88
N GLU A 711 -4.47 9.25 8.19
CA GLU A 711 -3.32 8.71 7.45
C GLU A 711 -2.28 8.05 8.37
N ALA A 712 -2.26 8.39 9.66
CA ALA A 712 -1.37 7.78 10.65
C ALA A 712 -1.96 6.48 11.23
N ASN A 713 -3.25 6.20 10.97
CA ASN A 713 -3.94 5.01 11.42
C ASN A 713 -3.35 3.74 10.79
N SER A 714 -3.83 2.57 11.23
CA SER A 714 -3.41 1.27 10.70
C SER A 714 -4.55 0.26 10.83
N LEU A 715 -4.71 -0.59 9.83
CA LEU A 715 -5.55 -1.79 9.90
C LEU A 715 -4.89 -2.86 10.77
N SER A 716 -5.68 -3.82 11.25
CA SER A 716 -5.22 -4.79 12.25
C SER A 716 -4.02 -5.63 11.80
N PHE A 717 -3.94 -5.94 10.51
CA PHE A 717 -2.90 -6.75 9.88
C PHE A 717 -1.63 -5.97 9.53
N GLU A 718 -1.68 -4.64 9.47
CA GLU A 718 -0.50 -3.81 9.22
C GLU A 718 0.46 -3.77 10.41
N HIS A 719 0.01 -4.24 11.57
CA HIS A 719 0.84 -4.46 12.74
C HIS A 719 1.56 -5.81 12.71
N PHE A 720 1.43 -6.60 11.65
CA PHE A 720 2.14 -7.86 11.52
C PHE A 720 3.64 -7.59 11.26
N PRO A 721 4.54 -8.38 11.87
CA PRO A 721 5.97 -8.09 11.84
C PRO A 721 6.61 -8.35 10.46
N ASP A 722 6.04 -9.27 9.69
CA ASP A 722 6.61 -9.75 8.43
C ASP A 722 5.67 -9.40 7.26
N LEU A 723 6.30 -8.99 6.15
CA LEU A 723 5.63 -8.53 4.95
C LEU A 723 6.40 -8.95 3.69
N GLY A 724 5.66 -9.41 2.68
CA GLY A 724 6.15 -9.63 1.32
C GLY A 724 5.19 -9.07 0.28
N SER A 725 5.47 -9.33 -1.00
CA SER A 725 4.60 -8.97 -2.11
C SER A 725 4.54 -10.11 -3.14
N VAL A 726 3.38 -10.29 -3.76
CA VAL A 726 3.12 -11.35 -4.73
C VAL A 726 2.62 -10.84 -6.06
N ARG A 727 3.08 -11.50 -7.13
CA ARG A 727 2.69 -11.26 -8.52
C ARG A 727 1.46 -12.08 -8.90
N THR A 728 0.42 -11.42 -9.40
CA THR A 728 -0.96 -11.97 -9.47
C THR A 728 -1.40 -12.49 -10.84
N TYR A 729 -0.69 -12.14 -11.92
CA TYR A 729 -1.01 -12.55 -13.30
C TYR A 729 -1.38 -14.05 -13.47
N CYS A 730 -2.33 -14.34 -14.38
CA CYS A 730 -2.66 -15.71 -14.80
C CYS A 730 -1.68 -16.22 -15.87
N VAL A 731 -1.73 -17.51 -16.21
CA VAL A 731 -0.90 -18.06 -17.31
C VAL A 731 -1.19 -17.38 -18.65
N ASP A 732 -2.42 -16.92 -18.89
CA ASP A 732 -2.86 -16.31 -20.16
C ASP A 732 -3.28 -14.82 -20.06
N ARG A 733 -3.30 -14.21 -18.87
CA ARG A 733 -3.67 -12.79 -18.65
C ARG A 733 -2.68 -12.03 -17.76
N GLN A 734 -2.37 -10.78 -18.12
CA GLN A 734 -1.52 -9.92 -17.28
C GLN A 734 -2.27 -9.49 -16.03
N VAL A 735 -3.54 -9.11 -16.22
CA VAL A 735 -4.47 -8.80 -15.13
C VAL A 735 -5.36 -10.01 -14.91
N SER A 736 -5.24 -10.59 -13.72
CA SER A 736 -5.90 -11.84 -13.35
C SER A 736 -7.37 -11.65 -12.98
N ASP A 737 -8.12 -12.75 -12.93
CA ASP A 737 -9.38 -12.83 -12.19
C ASP A 737 -9.22 -13.64 -10.90
N SER A 738 -10.24 -13.58 -10.04
CA SER A 738 -10.30 -14.30 -8.75
C SER A 738 -10.15 -15.82 -8.88
N SER A 739 -10.50 -16.44 -10.02
CA SER A 739 -10.44 -17.90 -10.17
C SER A 739 -9.03 -18.46 -10.40
N CYS A 740 -8.26 -17.84 -11.29
CA CYS A 740 -6.89 -18.27 -11.54
C CYS A 740 -5.98 -18.00 -10.33
N THR A 741 -6.23 -16.88 -9.62
CA THR A 741 -5.50 -16.50 -8.40
C THR A 741 -5.88 -17.41 -7.24
N ALA A 742 -7.16 -17.76 -7.05
CA ALA A 742 -7.59 -18.74 -6.04
C ALA A 742 -6.88 -20.07 -6.17
N THR A 743 -6.73 -20.55 -7.41
CA THR A 743 -5.93 -21.75 -7.68
C THR A 743 -4.45 -21.55 -7.32
N ALA A 744 -3.88 -20.36 -7.60
CA ALA A 744 -2.51 -20.05 -7.23
C ALA A 744 -2.30 -20.07 -5.70
N TYR A 745 -3.06 -19.28 -4.92
CA TYR A 745 -2.82 -19.16 -3.49
C TYR A 745 -3.39 -20.31 -2.63
N LEU A 746 -4.32 -21.13 -3.14
CA LEU A 746 -4.84 -22.31 -2.41
C LEU A 746 -4.19 -23.62 -2.85
N SER A 747 -3.87 -23.79 -4.13
CA SER A 747 -3.36 -25.05 -4.70
C SER A 747 -1.90 -24.95 -5.16
N GLY A 748 -1.33 -23.75 -5.21
CA GLY A 748 0.09 -23.56 -5.46
C GLY A 748 0.49 -23.65 -6.92
N VAL A 749 -0.47 -23.45 -7.83
CA VAL A 749 -0.26 -23.53 -9.29
C VAL A 749 -0.97 -22.37 -9.98
N LYS A 750 -0.31 -21.66 -10.89
CA LYS A 750 -1.00 -20.68 -11.75
C LYS A 750 -1.68 -21.40 -12.91
N ILE A 751 -2.87 -20.93 -13.27
CA ILE A 751 -3.70 -21.49 -14.35
C ILE A 751 -4.24 -20.37 -15.25
N ASN A 752 -5.06 -20.72 -16.24
CA ASN A 752 -5.70 -19.75 -17.12
C ASN A 752 -6.84 -19.01 -16.42
N TYR A 753 -7.11 -17.80 -16.91
CA TYR A 753 -8.20 -16.93 -16.50
C TYR A 753 -9.57 -17.64 -16.58
N GLY A 754 -10.40 -17.41 -15.56
CA GLY A 754 -11.78 -17.89 -15.52
C GLY A 754 -11.96 -19.39 -15.30
N MET A 755 -10.90 -20.11 -14.90
CA MET A 755 -10.89 -21.54 -14.58
C MET A 755 -10.54 -21.76 -13.10
N VAL A 756 -10.91 -22.91 -12.54
CA VAL A 756 -10.63 -23.28 -11.14
C VAL A 756 -9.97 -24.65 -11.10
N ASN A 757 -8.77 -24.76 -10.49
CA ASN A 757 -8.04 -26.02 -10.28
C ASN A 757 -7.99 -26.96 -11.50
N ILE A 758 -7.70 -26.39 -12.67
CA ILE A 758 -7.45 -27.11 -13.92
C ILE A 758 -6.22 -26.52 -14.59
N ALA A 759 -5.31 -27.38 -15.06
CA ALA A 759 -4.05 -27.00 -15.68
C ALA A 759 -4.27 -26.10 -16.90
N ALA A 760 -3.35 -25.15 -17.11
CA ALA A 760 -3.43 -24.18 -18.19
C ALA A 760 -3.34 -24.80 -19.60
N SER A 761 -2.95 -26.06 -19.72
CA SER A 761 -3.06 -26.81 -20.99
C SER A 761 -4.50 -27.08 -21.44
N VAL A 762 -5.49 -26.91 -20.56
CA VAL A 762 -6.91 -27.11 -20.89
C VAL A 762 -7.54 -25.76 -21.24
N PRO A 763 -8.17 -25.63 -22.42
CA PRO A 763 -8.92 -24.42 -22.75
C PRO A 763 -10.13 -24.24 -21.83
N ARG A 764 -10.42 -22.99 -21.45
CA ARG A 764 -11.66 -22.62 -20.76
C ARG A 764 -12.88 -23.12 -21.54
N TYR A 765 -13.97 -23.45 -20.84
CA TYR A 765 -15.20 -24.05 -21.38
C TYR A 765 -15.08 -25.50 -21.88
N THR A 766 -13.94 -26.17 -21.70
CA THR A 766 -13.83 -27.60 -22.06
C THR A 766 -14.69 -28.45 -21.12
N CYS A 767 -15.82 -28.98 -21.62
CA CYS A 767 -16.74 -29.79 -20.80
C CYS A 767 -16.09 -31.07 -20.25
N GLN A 768 -15.25 -31.74 -21.06
CA GLN A 768 -14.58 -32.98 -20.68
C GLN A 768 -13.10 -32.90 -21.06
N TYR A 769 -12.24 -33.09 -20.08
CA TYR A 769 -10.78 -33.02 -20.20
C TYR A 769 -10.14 -34.23 -19.50
N ASP A 770 -8.84 -34.45 -19.72
CA ASP A 770 -8.09 -35.50 -19.02
C ASP A 770 -8.10 -35.21 -17.51
N ARG A 771 -8.50 -36.18 -16.68
CA ARG A 771 -8.56 -36.04 -15.22
C ARG A 771 -7.20 -35.66 -14.60
N ASN A 772 -6.08 -36.01 -15.23
CA ASN A 772 -4.77 -35.58 -14.76
C ASN A 772 -4.62 -34.05 -14.80
N ALA A 773 -5.34 -33.37 -15.69
CA ALA A 773 -5.34 -31.91 -15.77
C ALA A 773 -6.15 -31.25 -14.64
N SER A 774 -6.86 -32.00 -13.80
CA SER A 774 -7.50 -31.53 -12.56
C SER A 774 -6.90 -32.18 -11.31
N ASP A 775 -5.70 -32.73 -11.40
CA ASP A 775 -4.99 -33.30 -10.25
C ASP A 775 -4.31 -32.19 -9.43
N PHE A 776 -5.15 -31.41 -8.74
CA PHE A 776 -4.74 -30.31 -7.87
C PHE A 776 -5.02 -30.73 -6.43
N GLU A 777 -3.95 -30.91 -5.66
CA GLU A 777 -4.02 -30.90 -4.21
C GLU A 777 -3.55 -29.54 -3.70
N GLY A 778 -4.24 -29.05 -2.68
CA GLY A 778 -3.98 -27.73 -2.13
C GLY A 778 -4.05 -27.70 -0.61
N LEU A 779 -3.88 -26.50 -0.08
CA LEU A 779 -3.69 -26.23 1.34
C LEU A 779 -4.72 -26.93 2.24
N LEU A 780 -6.00 -26.87 1.87
CA LEU A 780 -7.08 -27.43 2.68
C LEU A 780 -7.13 -28.97 2.55
N ARG A 781 -6.83 -29.54 1.38
CA ARG A 781 -6.71 -30.99 1.20
C ARG A 781 -5.54 -31.53 2.02
N TRP A 782 -4.36 -30.90 1.91
CA TRP A 782 -3.18 -31.25 2.68
C TRP A 782 -3.43 -31.20 4.19
N ALA A 783 -4.20 -30.21 4.66
CA ALA A 783 -4.59 -30.10 6.06
C ALA A 783 -5.51 -31.25 6.49
N GLN A 784 -6.54 -31.57 5.69
CA GLN A 784 -7.44 -32.68 5.97
C GLN A 784 -6.68 -34.01 6.03
N ASP A 785 -5.74 -34.25 5.12
CA ASP A 785 -4.94 -35.47 5.05
C ASP A 785 -3.94 -35.58 6.20
N ALA A 786 -3.44 -34.46 6.72
CA ALA A 786 -2.69 -34.38 7.96
C ALA A 786 -3.54 -34.53 9.24
N GLY A 787 -4.85 -34.78 9.11
CA GLY A 787 -5.79 -34.95 10.23
C GLY A 787 -6.15 -33.64 10.95
N LYS A 788 -5.90 -32.48 10.34
CA LYS A 788 -6.35 -31.18 10.83
C LYS A 788 -7.80 -30.94 10.40
N SER A 789 -8.50 -30.10 11.17
CA SER A 789 -9.84 -29.63 10.78
C SER A 789 -9.73 -28.53 9.74
N THR A 790 -10.71 -28.41 8.85
CA THR A 790 -10.72 -27.37 7.83
C THR A 790 -12.03 -26.61 7.76
N GLY A 791 -11.94 -25.35 7.34
CA GLY A 791 -13.14 -24.56 7.06
C GLY A 791 -12.91 -23.44 6.06
N ILE A 792 -14.00 -23.02 5.44
CA ILE A 792 -14.07 -21.91 4.50
C ILE A 792 -15.16 -20.94 4.97
N ILE A 793 -14.83 -19.64 4.96
CA ILE A 793 -15.75 -18.54 5.29
C ILE A 793 -15.65 -17.51 4.17
N THR A 794 -16.78 -16.97 3.74
CA THR A 794 -16.80 -15.87 2.78
C THR A 794 -18.03 -14.99 2.98
N THR A 795 -17.95 -13.73 2.53
CA THR A 795 -19.12 -12.86 2.33
C THR A 795 -19.76 -13.03 0.95
N THR A 796 -19.18 -13.86 0.06
CA THR A 796 -19.74 -14.16 -1.27
C THR A 796 -20.61 -15.42 -1.26
N LYS A 797 -21.08 -15.84 -2.44
CA LYS A 797 -21.66 -17.18 -2.63
C LYS A 797 -20.57 -18.21 -2.32
N ILE A 798 -20.88 -19.28 -1.60
CA ILE A 798 -19.85 -20.31 -1.31
C ILE A 798 -19.31 -21.01 -2.57
N THR A 799 -20.04 -20.87 -3.68
CA THR A 799 -19.71 -21.36 -5.03
C THR A 799 -18.95 -20.34 -5.88
N HIS A 800 -18.69 -19.13 -5.35
CA HIS A 800 -17.85 -18.12 -5.99
C HIS A 800 -16.44 -18.66 -6.26
N ALA A 801 -15.69 -18.02 -7.16
CA ALA A 801 -14.37 -18.48 -7.58
C ALA A 801 -13.36 -18.66 -6.43
N THR A 802 -13.29 -17.68 -5.54
CA THR A 802 -12.38 -17.66 -4.39
C THR A 802 -12.56 -18.85 -3.44
N PRO A 803 -13.77 -19.12 -2.89
CA PRO A 803 -13.99 -20.31 -2.06
C PRO A 803 -13.94 -21.60 -2.87
N ALA A 804 -14.38 -21.60 -4.13
CA ALA A 804 -14.33 -22.77 -5.01
C ALA A 804 -12.90 -23.27 -5.25
N GLY A 805 -11.91 -22.38 -5.28
CA GLY A 805 -10.49 -22.75 -5.37
C GLY A 805 -10.02 -23.70 -4.26
N ALA A 806 -10.74 -23.79 -3.13
CA ALA A 806 -10.40 -24.70 -2.05
C ALA A 806 -10.86 -26.15 -2.29
N TYR A 807 -11.84 -26.39 -3.16
CA TYR A 807 -12.52 -27.69 -3.22
C TYR A 807 -13.02 -28.17 -4.59
N ALA A 808 -13.17 -27.27 -5.57
CA ALA A 808 -13.74 -27.59 -6.87
C ALA A 808 -12.69 -27.54 -7.98
N SER A 809 -12.94 -28.27 -9.07
CA SER A 809 -12.26 -28.14 -10.35
C SER A 809 -13.31 -27.84 -11.43
N SER A 810 -13.18 -26.70 -12.10
CA SER A 810 -14.13 -26.28 -13.14
C SER A 810 -13.44 -25.56 -14.29
N ALA A 811 -13.82 -25.94 -15.52
CA ALA A 811 -13.30 -25.29 -16.73
C ALA A 811 -13.96 -23.91 -16.96
N ASN A 812 -14.90 -23.53 -16.10
CA ASN A 812 -15.41 -22.18 -16.00
C ASN A 812 -15.89 -21.86 -14.58
N ARG A 813 -15.41 -20.76 -14.00
CA ARG A 813 -15.86 -20.28 -12.68
C ARG A 813 -17.36 -20.03 -12.58
N TYR A 814 -18.05 -19.75 -13.69
CA TYR A 814 -19.50 -19.49 -13.68
C TYR A 814 -20.35 -20.76 -13.58
N TRP A 815 -19.78 -21.96 -13.68
CA TRP A 815 -20.52 -23.22 -13.52
C TRP A 815 -20.85 -23.50 -12.05
N GLU A 816 -21.51 -22.55 -11.39
CA GLU A 816 -21.88 -22.61 -9.98
C GLU A 816 -23.00 -23.62 -9.71
N ASN A 817 -23.87 -23.86 -10.69
CA ASN A 817 -24.98 -24.82 -10.66
C ASN A 817 -25.18 -25.50 -12.04
N ASP A 818 -26.09 -26.48 -12.10
CA ASP A 818 -26.35 -27.30 -13.30
C ASP A 818 -26.89 -26.50 -14.50
N VAL A 819 -27.58 -25.39 -14.26
CA VAL A 819 -28.13 -24.53 -15.32
C VAL A 819 -27.01 -23.84 -16.08
N GLU A 820 -26.01 -23.33 -15.36
CA GLU A 820 -24.86 -22.64 -15.96
C GLU A 820 -23.99 -23.59 -16.81
N VAL A 821 -23.90 -24.86 -16.40
CA VAL A 821 -23.26 -25.92 -17.20
C VAL A 821 -24.04 -26.17 -18.48
N ALA A 822 -25.36 -26.30 -18.39
CA ALA A 822 -26.23 -26.55 -19.53
C ALA A 822 -26.26 -25.36 -20.52
N ASP A 823 -26.28 -24.13 -20.01
CA ASP A 823 -26.28 -22.90 -20.82
C ASP A 823 -24.94 -22.69 -21.56
N ALA A 824 -23.88 -23.40 -21.14
CA ALA A 824 -22.59 -23.47 -21.82
C ALA A 824 -22.49 -24.65 -22.82
N ASP A 825 -23.62 -25.26 -23.21
CA ASP A 825 -23.71 -26.43 -24.10
C ASP A 825 -22.96 -27.69 -23.59
N CYS A 826 -22.73 -27.79 -22.27
CA CYS A 826 -22.21 -28.99 -21.63
C CYS A 826 -23.35 -29.87 -21.07
N ASP A 827 -23.11 -31.17 -20.92
CA ASP A 827 -24.08 -32.08 -20.30
C ASP A 827 -23.93 -32.06 -18.76
N PRO A 828 -24.89 -31.52 -17.99
CA PRO A 828 -24.81 -31.46 -16.53
C PRO A 828 -24.85 -32.85 -15.87
N ALA A 829 -25.17 -33.92 -16.61
CA ALA A 829 -25.02 -35.29 -16.10
C ALA A 829 -23.58 -35.82 -16.16
N LEU A 830 -22.69 -35.14 -16.90
CA LEU A 830 -21.28 -35.52 -17.09
C LEU A 830 -20.30 -34.52 -16.50
N VAL A 831 -20.72 -33.28 -16.28
CA VAL A 831 -19.92 -32.18 -15.74
C VAL A 831 -20.53 -31.75 -14.42
N ASP A 832 -19.86 -32.06 -13.32
CA ASP A 832 -20.31 -31.66 -11.99
C ASP A 832 -20.11 -30.15 -11.82
N ASP A 833 -21.19 -29.42 -11.53
CA ASP A 833 -21.13 -28.01 -11.15
C ASP A 833 -20.45 -27.81 -9.78
N ILE A 834 -20.03 -26.57 -9.49
CA ILE A 834 -19.28 -26.24 -8.28
C ILE A 834 -20.10 -26.55 -7.01
N ALA A 835 -21.42 -26.32 -6.98
CA ALA A 835 -22.25 -26.66 -5.82
C ALA A 835 -22.31 -28.18 -5.58
N GLU A 836 -22.44 -28.97 -6.65
CA GLU A 836 -22.35 -30.43 -6.55
C GLU A 836 -21.00 -30.91 -6.05
N GLN A 837 -19.90 -30.26 -6.45
CA GLN A 837 -18.57 -30.62 -5.97
C GLN A 837 -18.40 -30.36 -4.46
N LEU A 838 -19.00 -29.29 -3.92
CA LEU A 838 -18.97 -28.97 -2.48
C LEU A 838 -19.60 -30.07 -1.62
N VAL A 839 -20.71 -30.66 -2.07
CA VAL A 839 -21.48 -31.64 -1.28
C VAL A 839 -21.14 -33.09 -1.68
N GLY A 840 -20.89 -33.33 -2.95
CA GLY A 840 -20.76 -34.66 -3.53
C GLY A 840 -19.34 -35.24 -3.53
N LYS A 841 -18.30 -34.41 -3.44
CA LYS A 841 -16.90 -34.87 -3.49
C LYS A 841 -16.26 -34.99 -2.12
N GLU A 842 -15.27 -35.88 -2.03
CA GLU A 842 -14.58 -36.20 -0.78
C GLU A 842 -13.99 -34.96 -0.09
N MET A 843 -13.43 -34.03 -0.86
CA MET A 843 -12.87 -32.78 -0.31
C MET A 843 -13.95 -32.00 0.44
N GLY A 844 -15.03 -31.61 -0.25
CA GLY A 844 -16.08 -30.78 0.31
C GLY A 844 -16.82 -31.43 1.48
N GLN A 845 -17.01 -32.75 1.44
CA GLN A 845 -17.60 -33.55 2.52
C GLN A 845 -16.77 -33.54 3.82
N ARG A 846 -15.46 -33.27 3.74
CA ARG A 846 -14.56 -33.30 4.90
C ARG A 846 -14.42 -31.93 5.58
N PHE A 847 -15.01 -30.85 5.05
CA PHE A 847 -15.01 -29.55 5.73
C PHE A 847 -15.79 -29.60 7.03
N ASN A 848 -15.20 -29.09 8.12
CA ASN A 848 -15.88 -28.93 9.39
C ASN A 848 -16.75 -27.67 9.43
N VAL A 849 -16.36 -26.62 8.71
CA VAL A 849 -17.06 -25.33 8.70
C VAL A 849 -17.15 -24.81 7.27
N VAL A 850 -18.36 -24.46 6.84
CA VAL A 850 -18.64 -23.82 5.55
C VAL A 850 -19.63 -22.69 5.81
N LEU A 851 -19.20 -21.43 5.71
CA LEU A 851 -20.01 -20.25 6.03
C LEU A 851 -19.98 -19.23 4.88
N GLY A 852 -21.15 -18.78 4.42
CA GLY A 852 -21.25 -17.72 3.40
C GLY A 852 -22.66 -17.56 2.85
N GLY A 853 -22.79 -17.04 1.63
CA GLY A 853 -24.06 -16.99 0.89
C GLY A 853 -24.24 -18.16 -0.08
N GLY A 854 -25.19 -18.03 -1.00
CA GLY A 854 -25.35 -18.89 -2.17
C GLY A 854 -26.37 -20.02 -2.03
N ARG A 855 -27.37 -19.92 -1.15
CA ARG A 855 -28.41 -20.97 -1.00
C ARG A 855 -29.09 -21.32 -2.33
N GLY A 856 -29.29 -20.33 -3.20
CA GLY A 856 -29.95 -20.52 -4.50
C GLY A 856 -29.27 -21.57 -5.38
N ASN A 857 -27.92 -21.61 -5.39
CA ASN A 857 -27.15 -22.58 -6.16
C ASN A 857 -27.27 -24.03 -5.66
N LEU A 858 -27.75 -24.23 -4.42
CA LEU A 858 -27.88 -25.54 -3.78
C LEU A 858 -29.32 -26.07 -3.75
N LEU A 859 -30.29 -25.26 -4.14
CA LEU A 859 -31.72 -25.57 -4.08
C LEU A 859 -32.33 -25.72 -5.49
N PRO A 860 -33.26 -26.65 -5.68
CA PRO A 860 -34.00 -26.77 -6.94
C PRO A 860 -35.07 -25.67 -7.06
N VAL A 861 -35.42 -25.29 -8.28
CA VAL A 861 -36.39 -24.21 -8.58
C VAL A 861 -37.76 -24.40 -7.94
N GLU A 862 -38.15 -25.64 -7.61
CA GLU A 862 -39.40 -25.94 -6.91
C GLU A 862 -39.36 -25.68 -5.39
N VAL A 863 -38.17 -25.46 -4.82
CA VAL A 863 -37.98 -25.19 -3.39
C VAL A 863 -37.74 -23.70 -3.20
N THR A 864 -38.53 -23.11 -2.31
CA THR A 864 -38.34 -21.74 -1.82
C THR A 864 -37.53 -21.79 -0.53
N ASP A 865 -36.48 -20.98 -0.45
CA ASP A 865 -35.63 -20.86 0.72
C ASP A 865 -36.32 -20.16 1.89
N GLU A 866 -35.61 -20.05 3.02
CA GLU A 866 -36.14 -19.48 4.25
C GLU A 866 -36.44 -17.97 4.18
N GLU A 867 -35.96 -17.28 3.14
CA GLU A 867 -36.19 -15.86 2.87
C GLU A 867 -37.17 -15.62 1.71
N GLY A 868 -37.79 -16.68 1.18
CA GLY A 868 -38.83 -16.57 0.15
C GLY A 868 -38.29 -16.55 -1.29
N LYS A 869 -37.03 -16.90 -1.53
CA LYS A 869 -36.40 -16.95 -2.86
C LYS A 869 -36.40 -18.39 -3.41
N PRO A 870 -36.76 -18.60 -4.69
CA PRO A 870 -36.66 -19.93 -5.30
C PRO A 870 -35.19 -20.33 -5.51
N GLY A 871 -34.92 -21.63 -5.46
CA GLY A 871 -33.63 -22.19 -5.89
C GLY A 871 -33.37 -22.02 -7.39
N TYR A 872 -32.13 -22.27 -7.82
CA TYR A 872 -31.72 -22.09 -9.22
C TYR A 872 -31.64 -23.41 -9.99
N ARG A 873 -31.47 -24.54 -9.29
CA ARG A 873 -31.18 -25.83 -9.93
C ARG A 873 -32.36 -26.42 -10.69
N ARG A 874 -32.13 -27.05 -11.85
CA ARG A 874 -33.16 -27.68 -12.69
C ARG A 874 -33.07 -29.20 -12.75
N ASP A 875 -32.04 -29.78 -12.15
CA ASP A 875 -31.84 -31.22 -12.00
C ASP A 875 -32.67 -31.86 -10.87
N GLY A 876 -33.39 -31.05 -10.10
CA GLY A 876 -34.21 -31.49 -8.97
C GLY A 876 -33.43 -31.88 -7.71
N LYS A 877 -32.11 -31.64 -7.66
CA LYS A 877 -31.28 -31.93 -6.48
C LYS A 877 -31.45 -30.84 -5.43
N ASN A 878 -31.66 -31.25 -4.18
CA ASN A 878 -31.55 -30.38 -3.01
C ASN A 878 -30.27 -30.76 -2.26
N LEU A 879 -29.21 -29.99 -2.51
CA LEU A 879 -27.87 -30.27 -2.01
C LEU A 879 -27.74 -29.99 -0.52
N ILE A 880 -28.55 -29.08 0.04
CA ILE A 880 -28.60 -28.83 1.49
C ILE A 880 -29.13 -30.06 2.24
N GLU A 881 -30.23 -30.64 1.77
CA GLU A 881 -30.78 -31.85 2.37
C GLU A 881 -29.87 -33.07 2.15
N GLU A 882 -29.16 -33.11 1.02
CA GLU A 882 -28.13 -34.12 0.78
C GLU A 882 -26.98 -33.99 1.78
N TRP A 883 -26.42 -32.78 1.96
CA TRP A 883 -25.38 -32.51 2.94
C TRP A 883 -25.81 -32.93 4.35
N LYS A 884 -27.03 -32.56 4.78
CA LYS A 884 -27.58 -32.96 6.10
C LYS A 884 -27.63 -34.48 6.26
N ARG A 885 -28.12 -35.21 5.24
CA ARG A 885 -28.21 -36.68 5.29
C ARG A 885 -26.84 -37.33 5.37
N GLN A 886 -25.88 -36.85 4.59
CA GLN A 886 -24.51 -37.39 4.59
C GLN A 886 -23.85 -37.17 5.97
N HIS A 887 -23.86 -35.93 6.46
CA HIS A 887 -23.17 -35.57 7.70
C HIS A 887 -23.83 -36.11 8.97
N ALA A 888 -25.14 -36.39 8.94
CA ALA A 888 -25.83 -37.10 10.04
C ALA A 888 -25.23 -38.50 10.33
N THR A 889 -24.51 -39.09 9.36
CA THR A 889 -23.81 -40.37 9.54
C THR A 889 -22.34 -40.21 9.98
N MET A 890 -21.79 -39.00 9.89
CA MET A 890 -20.37 -38.70 10.13
C MET A 890 -20.12 -38.07 11.51
N GLY A 891 -21.05 -37.26 12.00
CA GLY A 891 -20.92 -36.57 13.29
C GLY A 891 -22.12 -35.68 13.61
N LYS A 892 -22.03 -34.87 14.65
CA LYS A 892 -23.08 -33.88 14.94
C LYS A 892 -23.00 -32.74 13.93
N ALA A 893 -23.95 -32.68 13.01
CA ALA A 893 -24.03 -31.64 11.99
C ALA A 893 -25.15 -30.63 12.27
N GLU A 894 -24.89 -29.35 12.04
CA GLU A 894 -25.88 -28.28 12.12
C GLU A 894 -25.89 -27.45 10.83
N TYR A 895 -27.09 -27.18 10.31
CA TYR A 895 -27.31 -26.23 9.23
C TYR A 895 -27.96 -24.98 9.81
N VAL A 896 -27.40 -23.82 9.50
CA VAL A 896 -27.91 -22.51 9.93
C VAL A 896 -28.05 -21.59 8.72
N TRP A 897 -29.01 -20.68 8.76
CA TRP A 897 -29.24 -19.73 7.65
C TRP A 897 -29.37 -18.28 8.12
N ASN A 898 -29.28 -18.04 9.43
CA ASN A 898 -29.30 -16.68 9.99
C ASN A 898 -28.37 -16.55 11.19
N ARG A 899 -28.12 -15.30 11.58
CA ARG A 899 -27.26 -14.89 12.69
C ARG A 899 -27.68 -15.48 14.02
N GLN A 900 -28.97 -15.46 14.34
CA GLN A 900 -29.46 -16.00 15.62
C GLN A 900 -29.14 -17.50 15.75
N GLN A 901 -29.32 -18.25 14.67
CA GLN A 901 -28.97 -19.67 14.63
C GLN A 901 -27.46 -19.87 14.72
N LEU A 902 -26.65 -19.09 13.99
CA LEU A 902 -25.18 -19.16 14.08
C LEU A 902 -24.71 -18.92 15.53
N GLN A 903 -25.22 -17.88 16.18
CA GLN A 903 -24.90 -17.55 17.57
C GLN A 903 -25.38 -18.61 18.57
N ALA A 904 -26.38 -19.41 18.20
CA ALA A 904 -26.92 -20.48 19.03
C ALA A 904 -26.19 -21.83 18.85
N VAL A 905 -25.26 -21.94 17.87
CA VAL A 905 -24.48 -23.17 17.64
C VAL A 905 -23.67 -23.52 18.88
N ASP A 906 -23.83 -24.75 19.37
CA ASP A 906 -22.98 -25.29 20.43
C ASP A 906 -21.66 -25.80 19.83
N THR A 907 -20.74 -24.87 19.58
CA THR A 907 -19.45 -25.11 18.91
C THR A 907 -18.60 -26.21 19.56
N ARG A 908 -18.82 -26.51 20.84
CA ARG A 908 -18.12 -27.58 21.57
C ARG A 908 -18.57 -28.98 21.16
N ASN A 909 -19.82 -29.12 20.74
CA ASN A 909 -20.44 -30.42 20.45
C ASN A 909 -20.74 -30.61 18.96
N THR A 910 -20.78 -29.55 18.16
CA THR A 910 -21.07 -29.62 16.72
C THR A 910 -19.79 -29.88 15.92
N ASP A 911 -19.77 -30.95 15.12
CA ASP A 911 -18.63 -31.42 14.31
C ASP A 911 -18.58 -30.82 12.91
N TYR A 912 -19.76 -30.56 12.34
CA TYR A 912 -19.93 -30.05 11.00
C TYR A 912 -20.95 -28.91 11.01
N LEU A 913 -20.59 -27.77 10.43
CA LEU A 913 -21.43 -26.59 10.36
C LEU A 913 -21.52 -26.09 8.92
N LEU A 914 -22.74 -26.05 8.38
CA LEU A 914 -23.05 -25.39 7.12
C LEU A 914 -23.92 -24.17 7.41
N GLY A 915 -23.40 -22.98 7.15
CA GLY A 915 -24.08 -21.71 7.31
C GLY A 915 -24.25 -21.01 5.98
N LEU A 916 -25.49 -20.88 5.50
CA LEU A 916 -25.78 -20.21 4.23
C LEU A 916 -26.78 -19.07 4.46
N PHE A 917 -26.29 -17.83 4.45
CA PHE A 917 -27.00 -16.68 5.00
C PHE A 917 -27.82 -15.88 3.99
N GLU A 918 -27.56 -16.04 2.69
CA GLU A 918 -28.29 -15.38 1.60
C GLU A 918 -28.50 -16.33 0.41
N SER A 919 -29.49 -16.02 -0.45
CA SER A 919 -29.71 -16.78 -1.70
C SER A 919 -28.55 -16.60 -2.69
N GLY A 920 -28.02 -15.38 -2.78
CA GLY A 920 -26.83 -15.00 -3.56
C GLY A 920 -25.65 -14.66 -2.66
N HIS A 921 -24.91 -13.60 -3.00
CA HIS A 921 -23.91 -13.02 -2.08
C HIS A 921 -24.57 -12.55 -0.78
N MET A 922 -23.78 -12.46 0.30
CA MET A 922 -24.22 -11.79 1.53
C MET A 922 -24.46 -10.30 1.25
N LYS A 923 -25.17 -9.61 2.14
CA LYS A 923 -25.31 -8.16 2.09
C LYS A 923 -24.01 -7.49 2.49
N TYR A 924 -23.78 -6.30 1.93
CA TYR A 924 -22.69 -5.44 2.40
C TYR A 924 -22.87 -5.06 3.87
N ASN A 925 -21.78 -4.81 4.56
CA ASN A 925 -21.75 -4.52 5.97
C ASN A 925 -22.55 -3.26 6.33
N LEU A 926 -22.44 -2.20 5.51
CA LEU A 926 -23.28 -1.01 5.64
C LEU A 926 -24.78 -1.26 5.39
N GLU A 927 -25.14 -2.27 4.60
CA GLU A 927 -26.54 -2.62 4.33
C GLU A 927 -27.20 -3.39 5.48
N ARG A 928 -26.42 -3.89 6.45
CA ARG A 928 -26.91 -4.62 7.63
C ARG A 928 -27.52 -3.69 8.67
N VAL A 929 -28.64 -3.07 8.32
CA VAL A 929 -29.43 -2.21 9.20
C VAL A 929 -30.82 -2.80 9.45
N GLY A 930 -31.42 -2.49 10.60
CA GLY A 930 -32.78 -2.91 10.92
C GLY A 930 -32.90 -4.43 11.06
N ASP A 931 -33.80 -5.06 10.31
CA ASP A 931 -34.01 -6.51 10.39
C ASP A 931 -32.78 -7.29 9.91
N ALA A 932 -32.05 -6.82 8.89
CA ALA A 932 -30.85 -7.51 8.39
C ALA A 932 -29.74 -7.62 9.45
N GLU A 933 -29.58 -6.61 10.31
CA GLU A 933 -28.63 -6.62 11.43
C GLU A 933 -28.89 -7.78 12.42
N GLN A 934 -30.16 -8.19 12.54
CA GLN A 934 -30.58 -9.28 13.41
C GLN A 934 -30.55 -10.65 12.72
N HIS A 935 -30.63 -10.68 11.39
CA HIS A 935 -30.75 -11.92 10.61
C HIS A 935 -29.46 -12.37 9.95
N GLU A 936 -28.53 -11.50 9.62
CA GLU A 936 -27.31 -11.86 8.89
C GLU A 936 -26.09 -11.75 9.80
N PRO A 937 -25.13 -12.69 9.85
CA PRO A 937 -23.94 -12.58 10.71
C PRO A 937 -22.81 -11.78 10.05
N THR A 938 -22.00 -11.07 10.83
CA THR A 938 -20.84 -10.35 10.27
C THR A 938 -19.70 -11.32 9.93
N LEU A 939 -18.71 -10.88 9.14
CA LEU A 939 -17.50 -11.67 8.88
C LEU A 939 -16.73 -11.96 10.17
N GLU A 940 -16.68 -10.99 11.10
CA GLU A 940 -16.13 -11.19 12.44
C GLU A 940 -16.85 -12.32 13.21
N GLU A 941 -18.19 -12.33 13.22
CA GLU A 941 -18.99 -13.34 13.93
C GLU A 941 -18.84 -14.74 13.32
N MET A 942 -18.80 -14.83 11.99
CA MET A 942 -18.53 -16.09 11.28
C MET A 942 -17.13 -16.61 11.63
N THR A 943 -16.12 -15.75 11.61
CA THR A 943 -14.73 -16.09 11.95
C THR A 943 -14.61 -16.57 13.39
N GLU A 944 -15.21 -15.86 14.35
CA GLU A 944 -15.21 -16.25 15.76
C GLU A 944 -15.86 -17.63 15.96
N THR A 945 -17.01 -17.86 15.33
CA THR A 945 -17.75 -19.13 15.46
C THR A 945 -16.94 -20.30 14.88
N ALA A 946 -16.32 -20.10 13.72
CA ALA A 946 -15.48 -21.10 13.09
C ALA A 946 -14.26 -21.45 13.95
N ILE A 947 -13.54 -20.45 14.48
CA ILE A 947 -12.37 -20.70 15.35
C ILE A 947 -12.79 -21.51 16.57
N ARG A 948 -13.89 -21.15 17.25
CA ARG A 948 -14.40 -21.89 18.41
C ARG A 948 -14.78 -23.34 18.09
N LEU A 949 -15.28 -23.61 16.88
CA LEU A 949 -15.60 -24.96 16.45
C LEU A 949 -14.33 -25.75 16.11
N LEU A 950 -13.39 -25.14 15.39
CA LEU A 950 -12.19 -25.80 14.86
C LEU A 950 -11.11 -26.04 15.93
N GLU A 951 -11.00 -25.16 16.94
CA GLU A 951 -9.96 -25.24 17.98
C GLU A 951 -10.01 -26.53 18.82
N LYS A 952 -11.14 -27.25 18.79
CA LYS A 952 -11.30 -28.53 19.48
C LYS A 952 -10.42 -29.64 18.91
N ASN A 953 -10.01 -29.54 17.64
CA ASN A 953 -9.10 -30.51 17.04
C ASN A 953 -7.68 -30.32 17.59
N LYS A 954 -7.16 -31.34 18.28
CA LYS A 954 -5.83 -31.30 18.87
C LYS A 954 -4.69 -31.28 17.85
N ASN A 955 -4.94 -31.76 16.63
CA ASN A 955 -3.99 -31.67 15.52
C ASN A 955 -3.92 -30.25 14.92
N GLY A 956 -4.87 -29.39 15.31
CA GLY A 956 -5.04 -28.03 14.79
C GLY A 956 -5.99 -27.96 13.60
N TYR A 957 -5.99 -26.81 12.95
CA TYR A 957 -6.89 -26.52 11.84
C TYR A 957 -6.28 -25.59 10.80
N VAL A 958 -6.85 -25.60 9.59
CA VAL A 958 -6.62 -24.59 8.57
C VAL A 958 -7.96 -23.94 8.21
N LEU A 959 -8.07 -22.65 8.43
CA LEU A 959 -9.26 -21.86 8.16
C LEU A 959 -8.95 -20.85 7.06
N PHE A 960 -9.73 -20.88 5.98
CA PHE A 960 -9.70 -19.87 4.92
C PHE A 960 -10.86 -18.88 5.12
N VAL A 961 -10.58 -17.59 5.04
CA VAL A 961 -11.56 -16.52 5.26
C VAL A 961 -11.44 -15.47 4.15
N GLU A 962 -12.54 -15.19 3.48
CA GLU A 962 -12.60 -14.23 2.38
C GLU A 962 -13.47 -13.02 2.76
N GLY A 963 -12.92 -11.82 2.58
CA GLY A 963 -13.70 -10.57 2.50
C GLY A 963 -14.02 -10.24 1.05
N GLY A 964 -14.96 -10.97 0.45
CA GLY A 964 -15.10 -11.00 -1.02
C GLY A 964 -15.98 -9.89 -1.61
N LEU A 965 -16.76 -9.21 -0.78
CA LEU A 965 -17.57 -8.05 -1.21
C LEU A 965 -16.72 -6.77 -1.39
N ILE A 966 -15.43 -6.78 -1.05
CA ILE A 966 -14.51 -5.69 -1.37
C ILE A 966 -14.44 -5.51 -2.90
N ASP A 967 -14.17 -6.60 -3.62
CA ASP A 967 -14.13 -6.68 -5.09
C ASP A 967 -15.47 -6.26 -5.73
N VAL A 968 -16.58 -6.86 -5.26
CA VAL A 968 -17.91 -6.56 -5.81
C VAL A 968 -18.25 -5.06 -5.68
N ALA A 969 -17.88 -4.41 -4.58
CA ALA A 969 -18.10 -2.98 -4.42
C ALA A 969 -17.19 -2.14 -5.33
N HIS A 970 -15.95 -2.57 -5.57
CA HIS A 970 -15.05 -1.91 -6.51
C HIS A 970 -15.52 -2.02 -7.96
N HIS A 971 -16.02 -3.19 -8.37
CA HIS A 971 -16.66 -3.41 -9.68
C HIS A 971 -17.80 -2.42 -9.95
N GLU A 972 -18.61 -2.10 -8.94
CA GLU A 972 -19.68 -1.10 -9.01
C GLU A 972 -19.17 0.34 -8.84
N THR A 973 -17.87 0.55 -8.62
CA THR A 973 -17.23 1.83 -8.28
C THR A 973 -17.78 2.49 -7.00
N TRP A 974 -18.32 1.68 -6.08
CA TRP A 974 -18.82 2.10 -4.77
C TRP A 974 -17.71 2.10 -3.72
N ALA A 975 -16.78 3.06 -3.85
CA ALA A 975 -15.60 3.12 -2.98
C ALA A 975 -15.96 3.06 -1.49
N ARG A 976 -17.03 3.73 -1.05
CA ARG A 976 -17.46 3.68 0.36
C ARG A 976 -17.77 2.25 0.84
N LEU A 977 -18.47 1.45 0.04
CA LEU A 977 -18.80 0.07 0.41
C LEU A 977 -17.53 -0.79 0.43
N ALA A 978 -16.64 -0.64 -0.55
CA ALA A 978 -15.36 -1.36 -0.58
C ALA A 978 -14.49 -1.04 0.66
N LEU A 979 -14.42 0.23 1.08
CA LEU A 979 -13.67 0.62 2.27
C LEU A 979 -14.32 0.10 3.57
N ASP A 980 -15.65 0.05 3.65
CA ASP A 980 -16.36 -0.50 4.82
C ASP A 980 -16.26 -2.03 4.91
N GLU A 981 -16.35 -2.74 3.78
CA GLU A 981 -16.05 -4.18 3.72
C GLU A 981 -14.62 -4.48 4.18
N THR A 982 -13.66 -3.67 3.74
CA THR A 982 -12.26 -3.77 4.19
C THR A 982 -12.12 -3.50 5.70
N ALA A 983 -12.93 -2.58 6.24
CA ALA A 983 -12.97 -2.31 7.68
C ALA A 983 -13.52 -3.50 8.48
N GLU A 984 -14.58 -4.16 8.01
CA GLU A 984 -15.12 -5.38 8.62
C GLU A 984 -14.14 -6.56 8.51
N TYR A 985 -13.49 -6.72 7.36
CA TYR A 985 -12.39 -7.67 7.15
C TYR A 985 -11.23 -7.46 8.15
N SER A 986 -10.81 -6.21 8.35
CA SER A 986 -9.80 -5.84 9.36
C SER A 986 -10.25 -6.21 10.78
N LYS A 987 -11.53 -6.07 11.14
CA LYS A 987 -12.04 -6.51 12.45
C LYS A 987 -11.99 -8.02 12.61
N ALA A 988 -12.39 -8.79 11.59
CA ALA A 988 -12.34 -10.25 11.61
C ALA A 988 -10.92 -10.78 11.87
N ILE A 989 -9.92 -10.21 11.19
CA ILE A 989 -8.50 -10.51 11.42
C ILE A 989 -8.07 -10.13 12.85
N GLY A 990 -8.49 -8.95 13.33
CA GLY A 990 -8.23 -8.51 14.69
C GLY A 990 -8.81 -9.45 15.74
N THR A 991 -10.00 -10.01 15.49
CA THR A 991 -10.64 -11.02 16.36
C THR A 991 -9.91 -12.35 16.31
N ALA A 992 -9.54 -12.84 15.13
CA ALA A 992 -8.74 -14.06 14.99
C ALA A 992 -7.42 -13.98 15.76
N ARG A 993 -6.71 -12.84 15.67
CA ARG A 993 -5.47 -12.59 16.42
C ARG A 993 -5.67 -12.54 17.93
N ARG A 994 -6.81 -12.04 18.43
CA ARG A 994 -7.13 -12.04 19.87
C ARG A 994 -7.50 -13.42 20.40
N MET A 995 -8.08 -14.27 19.55
CA MET A 995 -8.56 -15.61 19.94
C MET A 995 -7.47 -16.67 19.87
N THR A 996 -6.36 -16.41 19.18
CA THR A 996 -5.31 -17.39 18.92
C THR A 996 -3.96 -16.97 19.49
N SER A 997 -3.02 -17.90 19.61
CA SER A 997 -1.67 -17.60 20.08
C SER A 997 -0.71 -17.47 18.90
N GLU A 998 0.05 -16.38 18.84
CA GLU A 998 1.16 -16.23 17.87
C GLU A 998 2.26 -17.29 18.07
N GLN A 999 2.22 -18.08 19.15
CA GLN A 999 3.17 -19.17 19.39
C GLN A 999 2.89 -20.41 18.55
N ASP A 1000 1.63 -20.68 18.20
CA ASP A 1000 1.21 -21.90 17.48
C ASP A 1000 0.20 -21.66 16.34
N THR A 1001 -0.27 -20.42 16.13
CA THR A 1001 -1.13 -20.05 15.01
C THR A 1001 -0.40 -19.12 14.06
N LEU A 1002 -0.32 -19.52 12.78
CA LEU A 1002 0.10 -18.67 11.68
C LEU A 1002 -1.14 -17.95 11.12
N ILE A 1003 -1.10 -16.62 11.06
CA ILE A 1003 -2.10 -15.82 10.34
C ILE A 1003 -1.42 -15.18 9.13
N VAL A 1004 -1.97 -15.44 7.94
CA VAL A 1004 -1.54 -14.84 6.68
C VAL A 1004 -2.69 -14.01 6.13
N VAL A 1005 -2.42 -12.79 5.69
CA VAL A 1005 -3.39 -11.87 5.09
C VAL A 1005 -2.83 -11.44 3.75
N SER A 1006 -3.63 -11.53 2.69
CA SER A 1006 -3.25 -11.01 1.37
C SER A 1006 -4.50 -10.62 0.57
N SER A 1007 -4.28 -10.35 -0.72
CA SER A 1007 -5.29 -10.19 -1.74
C SER A 1007 -5.05 -11.22 -2.84
N ASP A 1008 -6.08 -11.47 -3.63
CA ASP A 1008 -5.97 -12.24 -4.85
C ASP A 1008 -5.49 -11.37 -6.03
N HIS A 1009 -5.99 -10.14 -6.16
CA HIS A 1009 -5.57 -9.12 -7.13
C HIS A 1009 -5.81 -7.68 -6.64
N SER A 1010 -5.47 -6.69 -7.48
CA SER A 1010 -5.71 -5.26 -7.24
C SER A 1010 -7.01 -4.80 -7.92
N HIS A 1011 -7.36 -3.51 -7.81
CA HIS A 1011 -8.34 -2.78 -8.64
C HIS A 1011 -7.71 -1.52 -9.22
N THR A 1012 -8.39 -0.88 -10.17
CA THR A 1012 -7.95 0.39 -10.76
C THR A 1012 -8.25 1.62 -9.90
N MET A 1013 -8.68 1.43 -8.65
CA MET A 1013 -8.88 2.53 -7.72
C MET A 1013 -7.55 3.23 -7.42
N THR A 1014 -7.53 4.55 -7.53
CA THR A 1014 -6.37 5.37 -7.15
C THR A 1014 -6.80 6.59 -6.34
N TYR A 1015 -5.80 7.30 -5.83
CA TYR A 1015 -5.92 8.40 -4.91
C TYR A 1015 -5.32 9.69 -5.51
N ASN A 1016 -6.18 10.65 -5.88
CA ASN A 1016 -5.79 11.97 -6.40
C ASN A 1016 -5.20 12.90 -5.33
N GLY A 1017 -4.10 13.59 -5.65
CA GLY A 1017 -3.54 14.70 -4.86
C GLY A 1017 -4.29 16.03 -5.05
N TYR A 1018 -4.16 17.06 -4.21
CA TYR A 1018 -3.36 17.16 -2.98
C TYR A 1018 -4.20 17.55 -1.75
N PRO A 1019 -5.13 16.69 -1.28
CA PRO A 1019 -6.00 17.05 -0.18
C PRO A 1019 -5.22 17.32 1.12
N LYS A 1020 -5.81 18.12 2.01
CA LYS A 1020 -5.20 18.44 3.32
C LYS A 1020 -5.31 17.25 4.26
N ARG A 1021 -4.35 17.14 5.19
CA ARG A 1021 -4.37 16.14 6.26
C ARG A 1021 -5.72 16.13 7.00
N GLY A 1022 -6.35 14.97 7.14
CA GLY A 1022 -7.66 14.79 7.76
C GLY A 1022 -8.87 15.18 6.89
N ASN A 1023 -8.66 15.46 5.60
CA ASN A 1023 -9.78 15.55 4.65
C ASN A 1023 -10.51 14.19 4.58
N ASP A 1024 -11.82 14.23 4.36
CA ASP A 1024 -12.60 13.00 4.19
C ASP A 1024 -12.12 12.27 2.93
N ILE A 1025 -11.68 11.02 3.09
CA ILE A 1025 -11.19 10.18 1.99
C ILE A 1025 -12.29 9.92 0.95
N LEU A 1026 -13.56 9.95 1.34
CA LEU A 1026 -14.71 9.82 0.46
C LEU A 1026 -15.07 11.14 -0.24
N GLY A 1027 -14.49 12.26 0.21
CA GLY A 1027 -14.84 13.59 -0.22
C GLY A 1027 -14.10 14.07 -1.47
N LEU A 1028 -14.18 15.39 -1.68
CA LEU A 1028 -13.48 16.08 -2.75
C LEU A 1028 -11.99 16.22 -2.44
N GLY A 1029 -11.17 16.16 -3.48
CA GLY A 1029 -9.72 16.27 -3.38
C GLY A 1029 -9.23 17.71 -3.53
N ASP A 1030 -9.37 18.27 -4.74
CA ASP A 1030 -9.09 19.67 -5.06
C ASP A 1030 -9.95 20.14 -6.26
N ILE A 1031 -9.65 21.30 -6.82
CA ILE A 1031 -10.27 21.90 -8.00
C ILE A 1031 -9.28 21.84 -9.16
N SER A 1032 -9.76 21.44 -10.34
CA SER A 1032 -8.92 21.43 -11.55
C SER A 1032 -8.56 22.85 -11.99
N ASP A 1033 -7.32 23.05 -12.42
CA ASP A 1033 -6.82 24.35 -12.87
C ASP A 1033 -7.18 24.68 -14.33
N GLU A 1034 -7.75 23.71 -15.04
CA GLU A 1034 -8.14 23.81 -16.45
C GLU A 1034 -9.64 24.09 -16.60
N ASP A 1035 -10.50 23.23 -16.02
CA ASP A 1035 -11.97 23.35 -16.12
C ASP A 1035 -12.64 24.03 -14.91
N LEU A 1036 -11.88 24.30 -13.84
CA LEU A 1036 -12.34 24.92 -12.60
C LEU A 1036 -13.44 24.15 -11.84
N LEU A 1037 -13.60 22.86 -12.12
CA LEU A 1037 -14.55 21.99 -11.41
C LEU A 1037 -13.82 21.19 -10.30
N PRO A 1038 -14.47 20.89 -9.17
CA PRO A 1038 -13.90 20.03 -8.13
C PRO A 1038 -13.81 18.58 -8.59
N TYR A 1039 -12.84 17.80 -8.11
CA TYR A 1039 -12.73 16.37 -8.40
C TYR A 1039 -12.67 15.55 -7.09
N THR A 1040 -13.05 14.28 -7.12
CA THR A 1040 -13.04 13.41 -5.93
C THR A 1040 -11.62 12.98 -5.56
N THR A 1041 -11.41 12.75 -4.27
CA THR A 1041 -10.18 12.18 -3.72
C THR A 1041 -9.89 10.81 -4.34
N LEU A 1042 -10.89 9.92 -4.36
CA LEU A 1042 -10.80 8.60 -5.00
C LEU A 1042 -11.34 8.63 -6.43
N SER A 1043 -10.77 7.82 -7.30
CA SER A 1043 -11.25 7.61 -8.67
C SER A 1043 -10.87 6.22 -9.18
N TYR A 1044 -11.53 5.79 -10.24
CA TYR A 1044 -11.26 4.54 -10.95
C TYR A 1044 -10.85 4.83 -12.38
N ALA A 1045 -10.20 3.87 -13.05
CA ALA A 1045 -9.88 4.03 -14.46
C ALA A 1045 -11.11 3.82 -15.35
N ASN A 1046 -12.01 2.92 -14.96
CA ASN A 1046 -13.16 2.50 -15.74
C ASN A 1046 -14.33 2.08 -14.85
N GLY A 1047 -15.52 1.87 -15.42
CA GLY A 1047 -16.73 1.46 -14.70
C GLY A 1047 -17.97 2.32 -14.96
N MET A 1048 -19.08 1.98 -14.29
CA MET A 1048 -20.40 2.60 -14.51
C MET A 1048 -20.46 4.07 -14.08
N SER A 1049 -19.61 4.47 -13.15
CA SER A 1049 -19.49 5.85 -12.69
C SER A 1049 -19.06 6.84 -13.75
N TYR A 1050 -18.60 6.39 -14.93
CA TYR A 1050 -18.43 7.23 -16.10
C TYR A 1050 -19.65 8.14 -16.34
N TYR A 1051 -20.86 7.60 -16.19
CA TYR A 1051 -22.10 8.35 -16.43
C TYR A 1051 -22.45 9.40 -15.37
N THR A 1052 -21.82 9.34 -14.19
CA THR A 1052 -21.90 10.38 -13.16
C THR A 1052 -20.68 11.31 -13.16
N THR A 1053 -19.62 10.92 -13.86
CA THR A 1053 -18.41 11.74 -14.05
C THR A 1053 -18.66 12.87 -15.04
N TYR A 1054 -19.51 12.64 -16.04
CA TYR A 1054 -19.80 13.58 -17.11
C TYR A 1054 -21.28 13.94 -17.18
N THR A 1055 -21.60 15.11 -17.73
CA THR A 1055 -22.97 15.60 -17.85
C THR A 1055 -23.80 14.71 -18.79
N GLU A 1056 -25.09 14.53 -18.49
CA GLU A 1056 -25.99 13.68 -19.29
C GLU A 1056 -26.10 14.15 -20.75
N GLY A 1057 -26.12 15.47 -20.98
CA GLY A 1057 -26.24 16.08 -22.29
C GLY A 1057 -24.95 16.08 -23.11
N ASN A 1058 -23.79 15.88 -22.46
CA ASN A 1058 -22.47 15.82 -23.09
C ASN A 1058 -21.53 14.95 -22.25
N ARG A 1059 -21.34 13.70 -22.68
CA ARG A 1059 -20.63 12.63 -21.97
C ARG A 1059 -19.11 12.76 -21.88
N GLY A 1060 -18.56 13.95 -22.08
CA GLY A 1060 -17.23 14.25 -21.57
C GLY A 1060 -17.12 15.64 -20.95
N VAL A 1061 -18.17 16.46 -20.97
CA VAL A 1061 -18.13 17.67 -20.14
C VAL A 1061 -18.26 17.18 -18.73
N ARG A 1062 -17.21 17.38 -17.94
CA ARG A 1062 -17.17 16.90 -16.57
C ARG A 1062 -18.30 17.53 -15.77
N GLU A 1063 -18.93 16.69 -14.97
CA GLU A 1063 -20.00 17.10 -14.07
C GLU A 1063 -19.41 17.81 -12.84
N ASP A 1064 -20.16 18.74 -12.24
CA ASP A 1064 -19.77 19.27 -10.93
C ASP A 1064 -20.05 18.22 -9.84
N VAL A 1065 -19.02 17.45 -9.51
CA VAL A 1065 -19.14 16.32 -8.58
C VAL A 1065 -19.31 16.76 -7.13
N SER A 1066 -19.24 18.06 -6.81
CA SER A 1066 -19.55 18.58 -5.46
C SER A 1066 -21.04 18.53 -5.12
N LYS A 1067 -21.90 18.34 -6.12
CA LYS A 1067 -23.36 18.22 -5.91
C LYS A 1067 -23.78 16.86 -5.33
N TYR A 1068 -22.89 15.87 -5.36
CA TYR A 1068 -23.16 14.52 -4.89
C TYR A 1068 -22.96 14.39 -3.38
N ASP A 1069 -23.67 13.43 -2.79
CA ASP A 1069 -23.60 13.12 -1.38
C ASP A 1069 -22.82 11.83 -1.17
N TYR A 1070 -21.52 11.98 -0.91
CA TYR A 1070 -20.59 10.86 -0.65
C TYR A 1070 -20.86 10.15 0.68
N SER A 1071 -21.84 10.62 1.46
CA SER A 1071 -22.35 9.90 2.62
C SER A 1071 -23.36 8.80 2.26
N LYS A 1072 -23.71 8.62 0.99
CA LYS A 1072 -24.54 7.50 0.52
C LYS A 1072 -23.70 6.25 0.25
N MET A 1073 -24.31 5.08 0.44
CA MET A 1073 -23.65 3.79 0.27
C MET A 1073 -23.33 3.50 -1.20
N ASP A 1074 -24.26 3.83 -2.10
CA ASP A 1074 -24.24 3.58 -3.54
C ASP A 1074 -23.71 4.79 -4.35
N GLN A 1075 -23.03 5.73 -3.71
CA GLN A 1075 -22.46 6.87 -4.41
C GLN A 1075 -21.28 6.42 -5.28
N LEU A 1076 -21.40 6.67 -6.59
CA LEU A 1076 -20.41 6.40 -7.62
C LEU A 1076 -19.26 7.42 -7.58
N TYR A 1077 -18.04 6.96 -7.85
CA TYR A 1077 -16.79 7.76 -7.88
C TYR A 1077 -16.22 7.85 -9.29
N MET A 1078 -15.57 8.96 -9.64
CA MET A 1078 -15.22 9.25 -11.05
C MET A 1078 -14.50 8.11 -11.77
N ALA A 1079 -14.86 7.86 -13.03
CA ALA A 1079 -14.18 6.94 -13.94
C ALA A 1079 -14.12 7.48 -15.38
N MET A 1080 -13.08 7.09 -16.11
CA MET A 1080 -12.79 7.60 -17.45
C MET A 1080 -13.40 6.76 -18.58
N VAL A 1081 -13.39 5.43 -18.46
CA VAL A 1081 -13.92 4.53 -19.50
C VAL A 1081 -15.26 3.96 -19.06
N PRO A 1082 -16.33 4.10 -19.86
CA PRO A 1082 -17.61 3.50 -19.52
C PRO A 1082 -17.51 1.98 -19.57
N MET A 1083 -17.84 1.30 -18.47
CA MET A 1083 -17.95 -0.15 -18.43
C MET A 1083 -19.12 -0.57 -17.54
N ASP A 1084 -19.78 -1.69 -17.85
CA ASP A 1084 -20.86 -2.22 -16.99
C ASP A 1084 -20.35 -2.62 -15.60
N ALA A 1085 -19.07 -2.96 -15.48
CA ALA A 1085 -18.35 -3.03 -14.21
C ALA A 1085 -16.89 -2.62 -14.42
N GLU A 1086 -16.27 -2.10 -13.37
CA GLU A 1086 -14.84 -1.78 -13.35
C GLU A 1086 -13.99 -3.06 -13.51
N THR A 1087 -12.76 -2.95 -14.04
CA THR A 1087 -11.83 -4.07 -14.23
C THR A 1087 -10.86 -4.19 -13.06
N HIS A 1088 -10.39 -5.39 -12.72
CA HIS A 1088 -9.27 -5.53 -11.77
C HIS A 1088 -8.00 -4.76 -12.19
N GLY A 1089 -7.09 -4.60 -11.23
CA GLY A 1089 -5.79 -3.96 -11.40
C GLY A 1089 -4.65 -4.97 -11.60
N GLY A 1090 -3.67 -4.63 -12.44
CA GLY A 1090 -2.49 -5.45 -12.75
C GLY A 1090 -1.32 -5.36 -11.77
N ASP A 1091 -1.48 -4.62 -10.67
CA ASP A 1091 -0.40 -4.36 -9.70
C ASP A 1091 -0.17 -5.56 -8.78
N ASP A 1092 1.03 -5.63 -8.20
CA ASP A 1092 1.33 -6.63 -7.17
C ASP A 1092 0.58 -6.31 -5.86
N VAL A 1093 0.27 -7.36 -5.11
CA VAL A 1093 -0.44 -7.23 -3.84
C VAL A 1093 0.44 -7.65 -2.65
N PRO A 1094 0.32 -6.96 -1.50
CA PRO A 1094 1.08 -7.29 -0.30
C PRO A 1094 0.61 -8.57 0.40
N VAL A 1095 1.52 -9.16 1.17
CA VAL A 1095 1.28 -10.32 2.03
C VAL A 1095 1.75 -9.98 3.44
N TRP A 1096 0.85 -9.95 4.42
CA TRP A 1096 1.17 -9.77 5.83
C TRP A 1096 1.15 -11.11 6.55
N ALA A 1097 2.16 -11.40 7.37
CA ALA A 1097 2.21 -12.65 8.14
C ALA A 1097 2.59 -12.43 9.61
N SER A 1098 1.93 -13.17 10.50
CA SER A 1098 2.29 -13.24 11.92
C SER A 1098 2.17 -14.66 12.47
N GLY A 1099 3.03 -14.99 13.42
CA GLY A 1099 3.03 -16.29 14.10
C GLY A 1099 4.25 -17.16 13.77
N PRO A 1100 4.14 -18.49 13.89
CA PRO A 1100 5.23 -19.42 13.60
C PRO A 1100 5.82 -19.20 12.20
N SER A 1101 7.12 -19.00 12.13
CA SER A 1101 7.91 -18.85 10.90
C SER A 1101 7.41 -17.79 9.91
N SER A 1102 6.67 -16.76 10.38
CA SER A 1102 6.15 -15.67 9.53
C SER A 1102 7.24 -14.90 8.78
N HIS A 1103 8.47 -14.89 9.29
CA HIS A 1103 9.64 -14.30 8.63
C HIS A 1103 10.03 -14.93 7.29
N LEU A 1104 9.40 -16.04 6.89
CA LEU A 1104 9.52 -16.61 5.54
C LEU A 1104 8.67 -15.86 4.50
N PHE A 1105 7.68 -15.05 4.90
CA PHE A 1105 6.89 -14.21 4.00
C PHE A 1105 7.60 -12.87 3.80
N ARG A 1106 8.65 -12.88 2.97
CA ARG A 1106 9.53 -11.72 2.72
C ARG A 1106 9.91 -11.60 1.25
N GLY A 1107 10.29 -10.41 0.83
CA GLY A 1107 10.68 -10.13 -0.56
C GLY A 1107 9.50 -10.12 -1.52
N VAL A 1108 9.80 -10.24 -2.82
CA VAL A 1108 8.81 -10.31 -3.91
C VAL A 1108 8.86 -11.69 -4.56
N TYR A 1109 7.72 -12.35 -4.69
CA TYR A 1109 7.64 -13.72 -5.23
C TYR A 1109 6.34 -13.99 -6.00
N GLU A 1110 6.18 -15.20 -6.54
CA GLU A 1110 4.95 -15.59 -7.24
C GLU A 1110 3.85 -15.96 -6.24
N GLN A 1111 2.61 -15.55 -6.50
CA GLN A 1111 1.45 -15.81 -5.61
C GLN A 1111 1.27 -17.31 -5.29
N ASN A 1112 1.60 -18.19 -6.23
CA ASN A 1112 1.50 -19.64 -6.07
C ASN A 1112 2.49 -20.22 -5.04
N THR A 1113 3.40 -19.41 -4.50
CA THR A 1113 4.33 -19.80 -3.44
C THR A 1113 3.67 -19.84 -2.06
N LEU A 1114 2.61 -19.04 -1.84
CA LEU A 1114 1.93 -18.92 -0.54
C LEU A 1114 1.54 -20.27 0.11
N PRO A 1115 0.84 -21.20 -0.58
CA PRO A 1115 0.44 -22.45 0.04
C PRO A 1115 1.62 -23.35 0.40
N TYR A 1116 2.76 -23.24 -0.28
CA TYR A 1116 3.99 -23.99 0.05
C TYR A 1116 4.72 -23.42 1.28
N LEU A 1117 4.74 -22.10 1.44
CA LEU A 1117 5.23 -21.49 2.68
C LEU A 1117 4.36 -21.93 3.86
N ILE A 1118 3.04 -21.84 3.70
CA ILE A 1118 2.09 -22.26 4.74
C ILE A 1118 2.23 -23.76 5.03
N SER A 1119 2.33 -24.61 4.02
CA SER A 1119 2.38 -26.07 4.22
C SER A 1119 3.66 -26.52 4.91
N TYR A 1120 4.80 -25.91 4.58
CA TYR A 1120 6.06 -26.12 5.29
C TYR A 1120 5.93 -25.75 6.77
N ILE A 1121 5.38 -24.57 7.07
CA ILE A 1121 5.25 -24.08 8.44
C ILE A 1121 4.26 -24.93 9.25
N ALA A 1122 3.14 -25.32 8.65
CA ALA A 1122 2.08 -26.09 9.27
C ALA A 1122 2.35 -27.60 9.32
N GLN A 1123 3.44 -28.06 8.69
CA GLN A 1123 3.81 -29.47 8.53
C GLN A 1123 2.68 -30.28 7.91
N ILE A 1124 2.25 -29.90 6.70
CA ILE A 1124 1.21 -30.58 5.92
C ILE A 1124 1.68 -30.76 4.47
N GLY A 1125 0.98 -31.57 3.68
CA GLY A 1125 1.35 -31.86 2.28
C GLY A 1125 2.69 -32.59 2.21
N ASP A 1126 3.57 -32.17 1.29
CA ASP A 1126 4.90 -32.74 1.09
C ASP A 1126 5.81 -32.71 2.35
N TYR A 1127 5.46 -31.88 3.33
CA TYR A 1127 6.23 -31.67 4.57
C TYR A 1127 5.64 -32.40 5.79
N TYR A 1128 4.61 -33.23 5.60
CA TYR A 1128 4.02 -34.02 6.67
C TYR A 1128 4.88 -35.26 7.00
N ASP A 1129 5.35 -35.39 8.24
CA ASP A 1129 6.03 -36.59 8.72
C ASP A 1129 5.13 -37.41 9.69
N ASP A 1130 4.57 -38.49 9.15
CA ASP A 1130 3.70 -39.44 9.86
C ASP A 1130 4.43 -40.18 11.00
N SER A 1131 5.78 -40.16 11.02
CA SER A 1131 6.57 -40.82 12.07
C SER A 1131 6.45 -40.16 13.44
N SER A 1132 6.00 -38.90 13.49
CA SER A 1132 5.73 -38.17 14.74
C SER A 1132 4.48 -38.68 15.47
N ALA A 1133 3.46 -39.17 14.76
CA ALA A 1133 2.23 -39.74 15.34
C ALA A 1133 2.49 -41.09 16.05
N ALA A 1134 3.51 -41.84 15.63
CA ALA A 1134 3.93 -43.09 16.27
C ALA A 1134 4.85 -42.88 17.50
N SER A 1135 5.40 -41.67 17.70
CA SER A 1135 6.44 -41.43 18.71
C SER A 1135 5.91 -41.08 20.11
N THR A 1136 4.60 -40.83 20.28
CA THR A 1136 4.01 -40.50 21.58
C THR A 1136 3.69 -41.71 22.48
N LEU A 1137 4.06 -42.94 22.09
CA LEU A 1137 3.78 -44.14 22.90
C LEU A 1137 4.99 -44.92 23.46
N THR A 1138 6.24 -44.44 23.35
CA THR A 1138 7.41 -45.27 23.79
C THR A 1138 8.45 -44.64 24.72
N THR A 1139 8.30 -43.42 25.22
CA THR A 1139 9.28 -42.86 26.19
C THR A 1139 8.95 -43.10 27.68
N LEU A 1140 7.87 -43.82 28.00
CA LEU A 1140 7.46 -44.11 29.38
C LEU A 1140 7.96 -45.42 30.04
N PRO A 1141 8.62 -46.41 29.39
CA PRO A 1141 9.17 -47.55 30.12
C PRO A 1141 10.67 -47.42 30.48
N LEU A 1142 11.43 -46.49 29.90
CA LEU A 1142 12.88 -46.41 30.16
C LEU A 1142 13.23 -45.69 31.47
N LEU A 1143 12.49 -44.61 31.81
CA LEU A 1143 12.66 -43.89 33.08
C LEU A 1143 12.17 -44.72 34.28
N ALA A 1144 11.12 -45.52 34.12
CA ALA A 1144 10.65 -46.45 35.15
C ALA A 1144 11.67 -47.57 35.40
N LEU A 1145 12.36 -48.08 34.37
CA LEU A 1145 13.42 -49.08 34.53
C LEU A 1145 14.66 -48.52 35.25
N ILE A 1146 15.02 -47.26 34.98
CA ILE A 1146 16.16 -46.57 35.63
C ILE A 1146 15.85 -46.27 37.09
N VAL A 1147 14.63 -45.82 37.41
CA VAL A 1147 14.23 -45.58 38.82
C VAL A 1147 14.15 -46.90 39.59
N ILE A 1148 13.67 -47.99 38.98
CA ILE A 1148 13.62 -49.31 39.63
C ILE A 1148 15.03 -49.89 39.86
N THR A 1149 15.98 -49.69 38.93
CA THR A 1149 17.37 -50.13 39.12
C THR A 1149 18.13 -49.30 40.14
N VAL A 1150 17.88 -47.99 40.22
CA VAL A 1150 18.47 -47.11 41.24
C VAL A 1150 17.87 -47.38 42.63
N VAL A 1151 16.57 -47.64 42.75
CA VAL A 1151 15.93 -47.99 44.03
C VAL A 1151 16.36 -49.40 44.51
N MET A 1152 16.59 -50.36 43.60
CA MET A 1152 17.16 -51.66 43.95
C MET A 1152 18.65 -51.60 44.32
N ALA A 1153 19.41 -50.63 43.79
CA ALA A 1153 20.79 -50.40 44.18
C ALA A 1153 20.91 -49.73 45.57
N ILE A 1154 19.97 -48.82 45.91
CA ILE A 1154 19.96 -48.10 47.20
C ILE A 1154 19.41 -48.94 48.35
N THR A 1155 18.65 -50.01 48.07
CA THR A 1155 18.14 -50.94 49.10
C THR A 1155 19.08 -52.12 49.39
N ARG A 1156 20.28 -52.15 48.79
CA ARG A 1156 21.32 -53.18 49.01
C ARG A 1156 22.66 -52.65 49.56
N GLN A 1157 22.69 -51.43 50.09
CA GLN A 1157 23.81 -50.91 50.89
C GLN A 1157 23.37 -50.49 52.29
#